data_AF-A0A4R5KKW5-F1
#
_entry.id   AF-A0A4R5KKW5-F1
#
_cell.length_a   1.000
_cell.length_b   1.000
_cell.length_c   1.000
_cell.angle_alpha   90.00
_cell.angle_beta   90.00
_cell.angle_gamma   90.00
#
_symmetry.space_group_name_H-M   'P 1'
#
loop_
_entity.id
_entity.type
_entity.pdbx_description
1 polymer ?
#
loop_
_entity_poly.entity_id
_entity_poly.type
_entity_poly.pdbx_seq_one_letter_code
_entity_poly.pdbx_strand_id
1 'polypeptide(L)'
;MGVPASTDSMDKQAFYDGRRAPAMNKTRKTGSVIMRAVLALILASSGWVTCTPDSKAYAADTAFNQKGSGIMGWHATPYGGSFTEEKMKANVDWLAERFKDYGYEYVCIDGWVGDSTLHNADGYITTYKNDWQHDWKYWADYVHSKGLKLGIYYNPSWVHKSIADDATNKIAGTDIPIQSITDPAHIHQTRYIIDPGKPGAEQYVKGMIRYYISVGVDLLKIDFLRYVDDAYGPEATTTLYRWMREAAGDELILYYANEKNRNHAQDEVKYADIIRASEDWRTNTDQPRVWYHTSMRNRGQAKDDIWPPAYNIFDGFIWLSDVSGKGKVVIDGDFSVMSSGGTDAEKKTRISLLAMAGSSINIGDNYGNIGQNDVYYKNREIIDMNRKGFVGKPLSRDVNDPLSQIWKGQMPDGTWIVGLFNREDTPQTRTIDFQRDLGINGMYTVSDMWSHTALGIMSSYSEEVEPHGVRLLKISLDVTPPITTARLEPAAQNGWNRSDVSVTLTVYDDVSGAAGTEYRLKPDDEWIKYTVPILFQSEGVHSLQFRSSDTAGNVERTKEQPVQIDRTPPDYTLKVNGNDFADGTEYKDDQILRFELAAKDALSGVAAQSMTIDGQPYTNGSGYELAGKLGTRHVMITAVDLAGNTIEHSLQFKVGTDIRSLVNLINRYIDSGDIKGALVPLIQNLLDKITEQLDKGLGKEASKLLPELLDRLNVHPKLLEVSDRAKTVLTTDLQAILAK
;
A
#
# COMPACT_ATOMS: atom_id res chain seq x y z
N MET A 1 -42.82 -35.81 -58.68
CA MET A 1 -42.12 -35.05 -57.61
C MET A 1 -40.64 -35.13 -57.94
N GLY A 2 -39.84 -34.07 -57.98
CA GLY A 2 -40.08 -32.62 -57.91
C GLY A 2 -38.88 -31.90 -58.56
N VAL A 3 -39.11 -30.76 -59.21
CA VAL A 3 -38.15 -30.06 -60.10
C VAL A 3 -37.00 -29.37 -59.29
N PRO A 4 -35.81 -29.12 -59.88
CA PRO A 4 -34.53 -29.15 -59.13
C PRO A 4 -33.90 -27.75 -58.89
N ALA A 5 -32.61 -27.75 -58.54
CA ALA A 5 -31.81 -26.55 -58.30
C ALA A 5 -31.48 -25.75 -59.59
N SER A 6 -31.69 -24.43 -59.53
CA SER A 6 -31.27 -23.42 -60.51
C SER A 6 -31.58 -22.02 -59.96
N THR A 7 -30.73 -20.99 -59.97
CA THR A 7 -29.30 -20.86 -60.36
C THR A 7 -28.49 -20.31 -59.14
N ASP A 8 -27.39 -19.55 -59.14
CA ASP A 8 -26.55 -18.89 -60.17
C ASP A 8 -25.12 -18.60 -59.64
N SER A 9 -24.24 -18.05 -60.48
CA SER A 9 -22.91 -17.55 -60.07
C SER A 9 -22.40 -16.43 -60.99
N MET A 10 -22.45 -15.16 -60.55
CA MET A 10 -21.79 -14.04 -61.25
C MET A 10 -21.08 -13.05 -60.31
N ASP A 11 -19.76 -13.08 -60.43
CA ASP A 11 -18.89 -11.92 -60.70
C ASP A 11 -18.85 -10.71 -59.73
N LYS A 12 -17.66 -10.53 -59.13
CA LYS A 12 -16.98 -9.22 -59.01
C LYS A 12 -15.50 -9.40 -58.65
N GLN A 13 -14.66 -9.75 -59.63
CA GLN A 13 -13.21 -9.77 -59.46
C GLN A 13 -12.49 -9.05 -60.63
N ALA A 14 -12.24 -7.74 -60.46
CA ALA A 14 -11.51 -6.94 -61.42
C ALA A 14 -10.72 -5.80 -60.74
N PHE A 15 -9.64 -5.36 -61.40
CA PHE A 15 -8.81 -4.18 -61.08
C PHE A 15 -7.94 -4.21 -59.83
N TYR A 16 -7.00 -5.17 -59.79
CA TYR A 16 -5.59 -4.82 -59.59
C TYR A 16 -4.71 -5.62 -60.54
N ASP A 17 -4.16 -4.96 -61.56
CA ASP A 17 -3.06 -5.51 -62.37
C ASP A 17 -2.06 -4.41 -62.72
N GLY A 18 -0.79 -4.79 -62.85
CA GLY A 18 0.34 -3.92 -62.55
C GLY A 18 0.83 -3.03 -63.69
N ARG A 19 1.64 -2.04 -63.31
CA ARG A 19 2.69 -1.50 -64.19
C ARG A 19 4.04 -1.61 -63.50
N ARG A 20 4.88 -2.52 -64.00
CA ARG A 20 6.33 -2.51 -63.74
C ARG A 20 6.96 -1.40 -64.58
N ALA A 21 7.93 -0.69 -64.00
CA ALA A 21 8.98 0.02 -64.72
C ALA A 21 10.34 -0.34 -64.06
N PRO A 22 11.45 -0.42 -64.81
CA PRO A 22 12.63 -1.17 -64.37
C PRO A 22 13.64 -0.35 -63.55
N ALA A 23 14.50 -1.08 -62.84
CA ALA A 23 15.65 -0.50 -62.12
C ALA A 23 16.73 0.02 -63.09
N MET A 24 17.50 1.03 -62.64
CA MET A 24 18.80 1.38 -63.22
C MET A 24 19.90 1.36 -62.15
N ASN A 25 21.13 1.12 -62.59
CA ASN A 25 22.27 0.79 -61.74
C ASN A 25 23.15 2.01 -61.43
N LYS A 26 23.63 2.06 -60.18
CA LYS A 26 24.93 2.58 -59.71
C LYS A 26 25.66 3.67 -60.53
N THR A 27 26.02 4.75 -59.84
CA THR A 27 27.36 5.34 -59.98
C THR A 27 27.91 5.82 -58.63
N ARG A 28 29.15 5.43 -58.32
CA ARG A 28 29.95 5.97 -57.19
C ARG A 28 30.87 7.10 -57.69
N LYS A 29 31.08 8.13 -56.86
CA LYS A 29 32.31 8.94 -56.69
C LYS A 29 32.10 9.79 -55.41
N THR A 30 32.78 9.60 -54.26
CA THR A 30 34.22 9.68 -53.88
C THR A 30 34.79 11.09 -53.85
N GLY A 31 35.25 11.56 -52.67
CA GLY A 31 35.84 12.89 -52.41
C GLY A 31 35.16 13.58 -51.21
N SER A 32 35.53 13.42 -49.93
CA SER A 32 36.83 13.30 -49.23
C SER A 32 37.54 14.64 -48.94
N VAL A 33 37.34 15.17 -47.72
CA VAL A 33 38.33 15.88 -46.84
C VAL A 33 38.94 17.18 -47.43
N ILE A 34 38.91 18.34 -46.74
CA ILE A 34 39.85 18.74 -45.68
C ILE A 34 39.20 19.70 -44.67
N MET A 35 39.56 19.52 -43.40
CA MET A 35 39.23 20.36 -42.25
C MET A 35 40.43 21.26 -41.88
N ARG A 36 40.19 22.54 -41.61
CA ARG A 36 41.06 23.40 -40.76
C ARG A 36 40.30 24.67 -40.33
N ALA A 37 40.47 25.05 -39.07
CA ALA A 37 39.86 26.24 -38.47
C ALA A 37 40.92 27.27 -38.07
N VAL A 38 40.51 28.50 -37.78
CA VAL A 38 41.09 29.39 -36.76
C VAL A 38 40.10 30.52 -36.45
N LEU A 39 40.04 30.98 -35.20
CA LEU A 39 39.19 32.09 -34.74
C LEU A 39 39.80 33.47 -35.06
N ALA A 40 38.95 34.47 -35.28
CA ALA A 40 39.21 35.86 -34.90
C ALA A 40 37.88 36.59 -34.63
N LEU A 41 37.80 37.36 -33.53
CA LEU A 41 36.66 38.23 -33.24
C LEU A 41 36.79 39.56 -34.01
N ILE A 42 35.69 40.06 -34.57
CA ILE A 42 35.47 41.50 -34.76
C ILE A 42 34.07 41.85 -34.28
N LEU A 43 33.96 42.83 -33.38
CA LEU A 43 32.71 43.40 -32.90
C LEU A 43 32.23 44.50 -33.88
N ALA A 44 31.05 44.34 -34.47
CA ALA A 44 30.35 45.44 -35.12
C ALA A 44 28.82 45.23 -35.07
N SER A 45 28.14 46.23 -34.54
CA SER A 45 26.69 46.39 -34.44
C SER A 45 25.88 46.04 -35.69
N SER A 46 24.87 45.18 -35.54
CA SER A 46 23.66 45.17 -36.37
C SER A 46 22.45 44.81 -35.50
N GLY A 47 21.24 45.05 -36.01
CA GLY A 47 20.04 45.25 -35.19
C GLY A 47 19.67 44.08 -34.28
N TRP A 48 19.26 44.39 -33.04
CA TRP A 48 18.41 43.52 -32.25
C TRP A 48 17.04 43.42 -32.92
N VAL A 49 16.91 42.48 -33.87
CA VAL A 49 15.61 41.86 -34.11
C VAL A 49 15.28 41.12 -32.82
N THR A 50 14.45 41.73 -31.98
CA THR A 50 13.81 41.01 -30.88
C THR A 50 12.96 39.93 -31.52
N CYS A 51 13.49 38.70 -31.56
CA CYS A 51 12.70 37.54 -31.90
C CYS A 51 11.60 37.46 -30.83
N THR A 52 10.38 37.84 -31.21
CA THR A 52 9.20 37.61 -30.38
C THR A 52 9.18 36.12 -30.08
N PRO A 53 9.06 35.69 -28.81
CA PRO A 53 8.93 34.27 -28.50
C PRO A 53 7.79 33.70 -29.36
N ASP A 54 8.07 32.60 -30.08
CA ASP A 54 7.07 31.95 -30.93
C ASP A 54 5.77 31.78 -30.16
N SER A 55 4.65 32.05 -30.84
CA SER A 55 3.34 32.06 -30.23
C SER A 55 2.94 30.65 -29.82
N LYS A 56 3.41 30.22 -28.64
CA LYS A 56 2.94 29.05 -27.93
C LYS A 56 1.43 29.22 -27.79
N ALA A 57 0.68 28.43 -28.54
CA ALA A 57 -0.74 28.32 -28.35
C ALA A 57 -0.94 27.81 -26.93
N TYR A 58 -1.39 28.70 -26.04
CA TYR A 58 -1.94 28.28 -24.76
C TYR A 58 -3.15 27.41 -25.09
N ALA A 59 -3.20 26.24 -24.47
CA ALA A 59 -4.37 25.39 -24.61
C ALA A 59 -5.58 26.05 -23.92
N ALA A 60 -6.76 25.45 -24.06
CA ALA A 60 -7.88 25.82 -23.20
C ALA A 60 -7.46 25.66 -21.72
N ASP A 61 -7.43 26.77 -20.96
CA ASP A 61 -7.05 26.76 -19.54
C ASP A 61 -8.25 26.34 -18.70
N THR A 62 -8.47 25.03 -18.63
CA THR A 62 -9.62 24.41 -17.96
C THR A 62 -9.19 23.59 -16.76
N ALA A 63 -10.09 23.43 -15.79
CA ALA A 63 -9.92 22.55 -14.64
C ALA A 63 -9.60 21.09 -15.05
N PHE A 64 -10.06 20.66 -16.22
CA PHE A 64 -9.72 19.38 -16.83
C PHE A 64 -8.28 19.35 -17.37
N ASN A 65 -7.88 20.28 -18.23
CA ASN A 65 -6.53 20.32 -18.81
C ASN A 65 -5.44 20.53 -17.73
N GLN A 66 -5.77 21.22 -16.63
CA GLN A 66 -4.87 21.36 -15.47
C GLN A 66 -4.66 20.06 -14.67
N LYS A 67 -5.52 19.04 -14.80
CA LYS A 67 -5.22 17.66 -14.33
C LYS A 67 -4.08 17.06 -15.16
N GLY A 68 -4.17 17.13 -16.49
CA GLY A 68 -3.13 16.73 -17.44
C GLY A 68 -3.31 15.37 -18.11
N SER A 69 -3.92 14.38 -17.44
CA SER A 69 -4.26 13.08 -18.06
C SER A 69 -5.75 12.99 -18.38
N GLY A 70 -6.06 12.35 -19.52
CA GLY A 70 -7.42 12.17 -20.04
C GLY A 70 -8.40 11.40 -19.15
N ILE A 71 -9.61 11.23 -19.66
CA ILE A 71 -10.70 10.53 -18.96
C ILE A 71 -10.40 9.03 -18.80
N MET A 72 -11.06 8.38 -17.85
CA MET A 72 -11.15 6.93 -17.81
C MET A 72 -12.63 6.57 -17.89
N GLY A 73 -13.01 5.74 -18.87
CA GLY A 73 -14.41 5.49 -19.14
C GLY A 73 -14.67 4.37 -20.13
N TRP A 74 -15.90 4.34 -20.63
CA TRP A 74 -16.41 3.36 -21.59
C TRP A 74 -17.07 4.05 -22.78
N HIS A 75 -16.94 3.47 -23.98
CA HIS A 75 -17.45 4.01 -25.24
C HIS A 75 -18.42 3.04 -25.94
N ALA A 76 -19.59 3.54 -26.33
CA ALA A 76 -20.62 2.75 -27.00
C ALA A 76 -20.32 2.36 -28.46
N THR A 77 -19.30 2.99 -29.08
CA THR A 77 -18.96 2.92 -30.50
C THR A 77 -18.91 1.48 -31.07
N PRO A 78 -18.33 0.48 -30.37
CA PRO A 78 -18.27 -0.89 -30.87
C PRO A 78 -19.60 -1.64 -30.99
N TYR A 79 -20.71 -1.12 -30.45
CA TYR A 79 -22.05 -1.64 -30.76
C TYR A 79 -22.57 -1.18 -32.13
N GLY A 80 -22.04 -0.07 -32.67
CA GLY A 80 -22.56 0.59 -33.85
C GLY A 80 -24.05 0.93 -33.73
N GLY A 81 -24.76 0.90 -34.86
CA GLY A 81 -26.21 1.07 -34.91
C GLY A 81 -27.01 0.06 -34.08
N SER A 82 -26.40 -1.04 -33.60
CA SER A 82 -27.07 -2.02 -32.72
C SER A 82 -27.21 -1.56 -31.27
N PHE A 83 -26.68 -0.39 -30.88
CA PHE A 83 -26.84 0.13 -29.52
C PHE A 83 -28.32 0.46 -29.23
N THR A 84 -28.80 0.03 -28.07
CA THR A 84 -30.18 0.19 -27.58
C THR A 84 -30.17 0.74 -26.17
N GLU A 85 -31.29 1.30 -25.74
CA GLU A 85 -31.44 1.86 -24.38
C GLU A 85 -31.22 0.81 -23.27
N GLU A 86 -31.65 -0.43 -23.49
CA GLU A 86 -31.38 -1.57 -22.62
C GLU A 86 -29.87 -1.83 -22.46
N LYS A 87 -29.10 -1.73 -23.57
CA LYS A 87 -27.64 -1.87 -23.57
C LYS A 87 -26.96 -0.67 -22.90
N MET A 88 -27.50 0.53 -23.03
CA MET A 88 -27.03 1.70 -22.26
C MET A 88 -27.12 1.40 -20.76
N LYS A 89 -28.31 1.03 -20.27
CA LYS A 89 -28.51 0.66 -18.86
C LYS A 89 -27.54 -0.44 -18.40
N ALA A 90 -27.42 -1.52 -19.18
CA ALA A 90 -26.58 -2.66 -18.83
C ALA A 90 -25.08 -2.32 -18.75
N ASN A 91 -24.56 -1.44 -19.62
CA ASN A 91 -23.15 -1.00 -19.54
C ASN A 91 -22.92 0.00 -18.40
N VAL A 92 -23.88 0.88 -18.11
CA VAL A 92 -23.82 1.78 -16.94
C VAL A 92 -23.74 0.99 -15.63
N ASP A 93 -24.62 0.01 -15.44
CA ASP A 93 -24.62 -0.86 -14.25
C ASP A 93 -23.30 -1.65 -14.14
N TRP A 94 -22.84 -2.25 -15.23
CA TRP A 94 -21.60 -3.04 -15.29
C TRP A 94 -20.34 -2.20 -15.02
N LEU A 95 -20.24 -0.98 -15.55
CA LEU A 95 -19.10 -0.09 -15.31
C LEU A 95 -19.04 0.35 -13.85
N ALA A 96 -20.20 0.70 -13.28
CA ALA A 96 -20.35 1.08 -11.87
C ALA A 96 -19.94 -0.07 -10.93
N GLU A 97 -20.34 -1.31 -11.25
CA GLU A 97 -20.01 -2.50 -10.45
C GLU A 97 -18.54 -2.92 -10.58
N ARG A 98 -17.98 -2.94 -11.80
CA ARG A 98 -16.71 -3.65 -12.08
C ARG A 98 -15.50 -2.77 -12.35
N PHE A 99 -15.65 -1.45 -12.54
CA PHE A 99 -14.55 -0.56 -12.94
C PHE A 99 -14.49 0.78 -12.19
N LYS A 100 -15.55 1.20 -11.50
CA LYS A 100 -15.56 2.47 -10.74
C LYS A 100 -14.44 2.57 -9.70
N ASP A 101 -14.17 1.52 -8.93
CA ASP A 101 -13.05 1.44 -7.97
C ASP A 101 -11.65 1.52 -8.62
N TYR A 102 -11.60 1.28 -9.93
CA TYR A 102 -10.43 1.43 -10.80
C TYR A 102 -10.39 2.79 -11.50
N GLY A 103 -11.36 3.68 -11.25
CA GLY A 103 -11.35 5.08 -11.68
C GLY A 103 -12.04 5.35 -13.02
N TYR A 104 -12.66 4.33 -13.63
CA TYR A 104 -13.46 4.53 -14.83
C TYR A 104 -14.79 5.15 -14.42
N GLU A 105 -14.94 6.45 -14.69
CA GLU A 105 -16.11 7.24 -14.27
C GLU A 105 -16.99 7.68 -15.45
N TYR A 106 -16.49 7.77 -16.69
CA TYR A 106 -17.27 8.26 -17.83
C TYR A 106 -17.98 7.14 -18.61
N VAL A 107 -19.24 7.39 -19.00
CA VAL A 107 -20.03 6.58 -19.92
C VAL A 107 -20.28 7.41 -21.17
N CYS A 108 -19.51 7.16 -22.23
CA CYS A 108 -19.57 7.91 -23.48
C CYS A 108 -20.46 7.20 -24.51
N ILE A 109 -21.64 7.75 -24.75
CA ILE A 109 -22.48 7.41 -25.89
C ILE A 109 -21.82 7.99 -27.16
N ASP A 110 -21.64 7.18 -28.20
CA ASP A 110 -20.72 7.48 -29.31
C ASP A 110 -21.23 6.97 -30.68
N GLY A 111 -21.08 7.78 -31.72
CA GLY A 111 -21.60 7.53 -33.08
C GLY A 111 -23.14 7.51 -33.19
N TRP A 112 -23.65 7.08 -34.35
CA TRP A 112 -25.03 6.69 -34.72
C TRP A 112 -26.25 7.50 -34.24
N VAL A 113 -26.07 8.65 -33.59
CA VAL A 113 -27.13 9.60 -33.16
C VAL A 113 -27.88 10.26 -34.35
N GLY A 114 -27.47 9.98 -35.59
CA GLY A 114 -27.96 10.66 -36.80
C GLY A 114 -29.37 10.31 -37.25
N ASP A 115 -29.93 9.25 -36.67
CA ASP A 115 -31.33 8.84 -36.86
C ASP A 115 -32.27 9.46 -35.81
N SER A 116 -31.73 10.23 -34.85
CA SER A 116 -32.52 10.98 -33.87
C SER A 116 -33.03 12.29 -34.47
N THR A 117 -34.35 12.44 -34.44
CA THR A 117 -35.09 13.63 -34.89
C THR A 117 -36.00 14.20 -33.80
N LEU A 118 -36.04 13.58 -32.62
CA LEU A 118 -36.71 14.13 -31.43
C LEU A 118 -35.89 15.28 -30.87
N HIS A 119 -36.53 16.44 -30.70
CA HIS A 119 -35.89 17.70 -30.33
C HIS A 119 -36.74 18.51 -29.36
N ASN A 120 -36.10 19.47 -28.67
CA ASN A 120 -36.76 20.47 -27.85
C ASN A 120 -37.31 21.62 -28.73
N ALA A 121 -37.96 22.62 -28.12
CA ALA A 121 -38.54 23.76 -28.82
C ALA A 121 -37.52 24.68 -29.54
N ASP A 122 -36.22 24.52 -29.27
CA ASP A 122 -35.12 25.28 -29.87
C ASP A 122 -34.39 24.50 -30.99
N GLY A 123 -34.83 23.27 -31.30
CA GLY A 123 -34.23 22.40 -32.31
C GLY A 123 -33.13 21.45 -31.80
N TYR A 124 -32.77 21.49 -30.52
CA TYR A 124 -31.72 20.63 -29.95
C TYR A 124 -32.24 19.21 -29.70
N ILE A 125 -31.48 18.18 -30.09
CA ILE A 125 -31.93 16.79 -29.96
C ILE A 125 -32.01 16.35 -28.49
N THR A 126 -33.07 15.62 -28.13
CA THR A 126 -33.38 15.27 -26.73
C THR A 126 -32.97 13.85 -26.33
N THR A 127 -32.68 12.97 -27.28
CA THR A 127 -32.30 11.57 -26.99
C THR A 127 -31.45 10.96 -28.12
N TYR A 128 -30.83 9.81 -27.87
CA TYR A 128 -29.90 9.14 -28.78
C TYR A 128 -30.57 8.60 -30.06
N LYS A 129 -31.83 8.14 -29.97
CA LYS A 129 -32.64 7.63 -31.07
C LYS A 129 -34.12 7.84 -30.80
N ASN A 130 -34.92 7.91 -31.86
CA ASN A 130 -36.38 8.05 -31.80
C ASN A 130 -37.12 6.87 -31.13
N ASP A 131 -36.47 5.73 -30.90
CA ASP A 131 -37.04 4.53 -30.27
C ASP A 131 -36.68 4.38 -28.77
N TRP A 132 -35.89 5.32 -28.21
CA TRP A 132 -35.60 5.36 -26.78
C TRP A 132 -36.77 5.96 -26.00
N GLN A 133 -37.03 5.42 -24.81
CA GLN A 133 -38.13 5.83 -23.93
C GLN A 133 -37.79 7.08 -23.10
N HIS A 134 -36.50 7.38 -22.93
CA HIS A 134 -36.04 8.48 -22.08
C HIS A 134 -35.10 9.46 -22.80
N ASP A 135 -34.95 10.64 -22.22
CA ASP A 135 -34.15 11.75 -22.74
C ASP A 135 -32.75 11.83 -22.10
N TRP A 136 -31.94 12.79 -22.55
CA TRP A 136 -30.62 13.06 -21.99
C TRP A 136 -30.65 13.36 -20.49
N LYS A 137 -31.71 14.03 -19.98
CA LYS A 137 -31.79 14.35 -18.55
C LYS A 137 -31.95 13.09 -17.71
N TYR A 138 -32.86 12.19 -18.08
CA TYR A 138 -33.00 10.91 -17.41
C TYR A 138 -31.68 10.12 -17.44
N TRP A 139 -31.00 10.09 -18.59
CA TRP A 139 -29.73 9.35 -18.71
C TRP A 139 -28.60 9.97 -17.91
N ALA A 140 -28.54 11.30 -17.78
CA ALA A 140 -27.62 11.99 -16.86
C ALA A 140 -27.96 11.65 -15.41
N ASP A 141 -29.21 11.89 -14.96
CA ASP A 141 -29.67 11.59 -13.60
C ASP A 141 -29.39 10.11 -13.22
N TYR A 142 -29.60 9.17 -14.17
CA TYR A 142 -29.33 7.75 -13.96
C TYR A 142 -27.82 7.45 -13.81
N VAL A 143 -26.98 7.98 -14.70
CA VAL A 143 -25.52 7.78 -14.66
C VAL A 143 -24.91 8.44 -13.42
N HIS A 144 -25.35 9.67 -13.08
CA HIS A 144 -24.97 10.37 -11.86
C HIS A 144 -25.43 9.63 -10.59
N SER A 145 -26.59 8.97 -10.60
CA SER A 145 -27.05 8.14 -9.45
C SER A 145 -26.11 6.96 -9.14
N LYS A 146 -25.33 6.51 -10.13
CA LYS A 146 -24.28 5.49 -9.97
C LYS A 146 -22.96 6.09 -9.51
N GLY A 147 -22.84 7.41 -9.43
CA GLY A 147 -21.59 8.15 -9.28
C GLY A 147 -20.65 7.89 -10.45
N LEU A 148 -21.20 7.91 -11.66
CA LEU A 148 -20.52 7.97 -12.94
C LEU A 148 -20.87 9.31 -13.62
N LYS A 149 -20.33 9.57 -14.80
CA LYS A 149 -20.49 10.80 -15.61
C LYS A 149 -20.97 10.47 -17.02
N LEU A 150 -21.87 11.28 -17.58
CA LEU A 150 -22.42 11.08 -18.92
C LEU A 150 -21.62 11.85 -19.96
N GLY A 151 -21.02 11.11 -20.90
CA GLY A 151 -20.57 11.67 -22.17
C GLY A 151 -21.60 11.38 -23.27
N ILE A 152 -21.91 12.37 -24.10
CA ILE A 152 -22.70 12.15 -25.33
C ILE A 152 -21.92 12.54 -26.58
N TYR A 153 -22.39 12.04 -27.72
CA TYR A 153 -21.85 12.36 -29.04
C TYR A 153 -22.87 13.21 -29.81
N TYR A 154 -22.49 14.44 -30.15
CA TYR A 154 -23.18 15.28 -31.12
C TYR A 154 -22.24 16.39 -31.58
N ASN A 155 -22.36 16.82 -32.84
CA ASN A 155 -21.65 18.00 -33.30
C ASN A 155 -22.59 19.23 -33.28
N PRO A 156 -22.31 20.28 -32.50
CA PRO A 156 -23.11 21.50 -32.47
C PRO A 156 -23.23 22.25 -33.80
N SER A 157 -22.38 21.95 -34.79
CA SER A 157 -22.52 22.47 -36.16
C SER A 157 -23.52 21.70 -37.02
N TRP A 158 -24.29 20.76 -36.46
CA TRP A 158 -25.31 20.00 -37.17
C TRP A 158 -26.73 20.41 -36.80
N VAL A 159 -27.61 20.41 -37.82
CA VAL A 159 -29.07 20.36 -37.65
C VAL A 159 -29.59 19.21 -38.51
N HIS A 160 -30.39 18.29 -37.95
CA HIS A 160 -31.05 17.27 -38.79
C HIS A 160 -32.02 17.97 -39.77
N LYS A 161 -32.01 17.58 -41.05
CA LYS A 161 -32.74 18.32 -42.11
C LYS A 161 -34.22 18.54 -41.80
N SER A 162 -34.91 17.58 -41.20
CA SER A 162 -36.34 17.73 -40.83
C SER A 162 -36.60 18.73 -39.70
N ILE A 163 -35.57 19.14 -38.95
CA ILE A 163 -35.64 20.17 -37.92
C ILE A 163 -35.38 21.54 -38.56
N ALA A 164 -34.42 21.61 -39.49
CA ALA A 164 -34.09 22.81 -40.25
C ALA A 164 -35.20 23.21 -41.24
N ASP A 165 -35.78 22.25 -41.97
CA ASP A 165 -36.80 22.48 -42.99
C ASP A 165 -38.20 22.79 -42.41
N ASP A 166 -38.41 22.59 -41.10
CA ASP A 166 -39.63 23.04 -40.43
C ASP A 166 -39.52 24.53 -40.11
N ALA A 167 -40.21 25.35 -40.90
CA ALA A 167 -40.22 26.81 -40.74
C ALA A 167 -40.90 27.31 -39.43
N THR A 168 -41.47 26.42 -38.61
CA THR A 168 -41.93 26.78 -37.25
C THR A 168 -40.79 26.77 -36.23
N ASN A 169 -39.71 26.02 -36.49
CA ASN A 169 -38.55 25.94 -35.61
C ASN A 169 -37.68 27.21 -35.70
N LYS A 170 -37.41 27.80 -34.54
CA LYS A 170 -36.66 29.07 -34.39
C LYS A 170 -35.47 28.90 -33.47
N ILE A 171 -34.44 29.72 -33.70
CA ILE A 171 -33.25 29.78 -32.86
C ILE A 171 -33.62 30.41 -31.51
N ALA A 172 -33.25 29.74 -30.42
CA ALA A 172 -33.56 30.10 -29.03
C ALA A 172 -33.50 31.61 -28.75
N GLY A 173 -34.61 32.18 -28.25
CA GLY A 173 -34.72 33.59 -27.90
C GLY A 173 -34.79 34.57 -29.08
N THR A 174 -35.02 34.09 -30.31
CA THR A 174 -35.11 34.93 -31.52
C THR A 174 -36.31 34.56 -32.41
N ASP A 175 -36.62 35.41 -33.38
CA ASP A 175 -37.55 35.11 -34.48
C ASP A 175 -36.88 34.45 -35.70
N ILE A 176 -35.58 34.14 -35.63
CA ILE A 176 -34.78 33.63 -36.75
C ILE A 176 -35.08 32.13 -36.97
N PRO A 177 -35.56 31.70 -38.17
CA PRO A 177 -35.79 30.28 -38.46
C PRO A 177 -34.49 29.49 -38.54
N ILE A 178 -34.46 28.26 -38.04
CA ILE A 178 -33.24 27.43 -38.03
C ILE A 178 -32.72 27.14 -39.44
N GLN A 179 -33.60 27.03 -40.45
CA GLN A 179 -33.20 26.87 -41.85
C GLN A 179 -32.19 27.94 -42.33
N SER A 180 -32.32 29.18 -41.83
CA SER A 180 -31.53 30.32 -42.30
C SER A 180 -30.04 30.28 -41.94
N ILE A 181 -29.65 29.43 -40.98
CA ILE A 181 -28.25 29.20 -40.60
C ILE A 181 -27.64 27.96 -41.28
N THR A 182 -28.34 27.35 -42.24
CA THR A 182 -27.94 26.12 -42.93
C THR A 182 -27.93 26.28 -44.46
N ASP A 183 -27.22 25.38 -45.15
CA ASP A 183 -27.20 25.30 -46.61
C ASP A 183 -27.40 23.85 -47.08
N PRO A 184 -28.44 23.53 -47.89
CA PRO A 184 -28.64 22.20 -48.43
C PRO A 184 -27.51 21.64 -49.31
N ALA A 185 -26.60 22.47 -49.82
CA ALA A 185 -25.38 22.01 -50.50
C ALA A 185 -24.37 21.39 -49.51
N HIS A 186 -24.39 21.82 -48.25
CA HIS A 186 -23.43 21.45 -47.22
C HIS A 186 -24.09 20.48 -46.21
N ILE A 187 -24.31 19.25 -46.66
CA ILE A 187 -24.98 18.18 -45.89
C ILE A 187 -24.03 17.03 -45.54
N HIS A 188 -24.06 16.59 -44.27
CA HIS A 188 -23.46 15.34 -43.82
C HIS A 188 -24.56 14.32 -43.46
N GLN A 189 -24.68 13.26 -44.26
CA GLN A 189 -25.72 12.23 -44.15
C GLN A 189 -27.14 12.82 -44.21
N THR A 190 -27.79 12.99 -43.06
CA THR A 190 -29.15 13.52 -42.87
C THR A 190 -29.15 14.94 -42.27
N ARG A 191 -27.98 15.51 -41.99
CA ARG A 191 -27.81 16.75 -41.20
C ARG A 191 -27.16 17.83 -42.05
N TYR A 192 -27.73 19.03 -42.07
CA TYR A 192 -27.07 20.19 -42.65
C TYR A 192 -25.97 20.69 -41.71
N ILE A 193 -24.90 21.23 -42.31
CA ILE A 193 -23.81 21.89 -41.61
C ILE A 193 -24.18 23.36 -41.47
N ILE A 194 -24.10 23.89 -40.25
CA ILE A 194 -24.35 25.29 -39.94
C ILE A 194 -23.24 26.16 -40.53
N ASP A 195 -23.63 27.24 -41.19
CA ASP A 195 -22.74 28.30 -41.68
C ASP A 195 -22.50 29.34 -40.56
N PRO A 196 -21.28 29.43 -39.99
CA PRO A 196 -20.95 30.39 -38.94
C PRO A 196 -21.02 31.86 -39.39
N GLY A 197 -21.12 32.15 -40.69
CA GLY A 197 -21.36 33.49 -41.22
C GLY A 197 -22.82 33.96 -41.15
N LYS A 198 -23.77 33.11 -40.74
CA LYS A 198 -25.20 33.44 -40.72
C LYS A 198 -25.66 34.05 -39.38
N PRO A 199 -26.50 35.11 -39.40
CA PRO A 199 -27.15 35.63 -38.19
C PRO A 199 -27.94 34.53 -37.46
N GLY A 200 -27.72 34.38 -36.16
CA GLY A 200 -28.32 33.32 -35.35
C GLY A 200 -27.43 32.10 -35.11
N ALA A 201 -26.38 31.87 -35.92
CA ALA A 201 -25.54 30.68 -35.81
C ALA A 201 -24.82 30.59 -34.45
N GLU A 202 -24.29 31.73 -33.95
CA GLU A 202 -23.69 31.80 -32.61
C GLU A 202 -24.69 31.44 -31.52
N GLN A 203 -25.90 31.99 -31.58
CA GLN A 203 -26.96 31.77 -30.60
C GLN A 203 -27.38 30.29 -30.57
N TYR A 204 -27.54 29.65 -31.73
CA TYR A 204 -27.91 28.24 -31.83
C TYR A 204 -26.80 27.31 -31.29
N VAL A 205 -25.55 27.51 -31.71
CA VAL A 205 -24.41 26.68 -31.25
C VAL A 205 -24.22 26.80 -29.74
N LYS A 206 -24.19 28.03 -29.21
CA LYS A 206 -24.00 28.26 -27.77
C LYS A 206 -25.20 27.78 -26.95
N GLY A 207 -26.41 27.94 -27.48
CA GLY A 207 -27.64 27.44 -26.89
C GLY A 207 -27.66 25.91 -26.78
N MET A 208 -27.20 25.19 -27.81
CA MET A 208 -27.12 23.72 -27.78
C MET A 208 -26.12 23.23 -26.71
N ILE A 209 -24.93 23.84 -26.62
CA ILE A 209 -23.95 23.53 -25.56
C ILE A 209 -24.56 23.76 -24.17
N ARG A 210 -25.23 24.90 -23.97
CA ARG A 210 -25.87 25.24 -22.69
C ARG A 210 -27.08 24.38 -22.37
N TYR A 211 -27.80 23.89 -23.37
CA TYR A 211 -28.84 22.88 -23.20
C TYR A 211 -28.25 21.55 -22.69
N TYR A 212 -27.18 21.03 -23.30
CA TYR A 212 -26.53 19.80 -22.84
C TYR A 212 -25.99 19.92 -21.40
N ILE A 213 -25.39 21.05 -21.02
CA ILE A 213 -25.04 21.35 -19.62
C ILE A 213 -26.28 21.32 -18.73
N SER A 214 -27.38 21.97 -19.13
CA SER A 214 -28.61 22.06 -18.32
C SER A 214 -29.31 20.74 -18.06
N VAL A 215 -29.09 19.72 -18.91
CA VAL A 215 -29.60 18.35 -18.72
C VAL A 215 -28.59 17.41 -18.06
N GLY A 216 -27.39 17.87 -17.70
CA GLY A 216 -26.41 17.10 -16.91
C GLY A 216 -25.39 16.31 -17.72
N VAL A 217 -25.07 16.72 -18.95
CA VAL A 217 -23.96 16.14 -19.74
C VAL A 217 -22.62 16.65 -19.20
N ASP A 218 -21.72 15.75 -18.82
CA ASP A 218 -20.36 16.07 -18.33
C ASP A 218 -19.34 16.23 -19.48
N LEU A 219 -19.57 15.55 -20.61
CA LEU A 219 -18.67 15.53 -21.78
C LEU A 219 -19.44 15.52 -23.10
N LEU A 220 -18.98 16.31 -24.06
CA LEU A 220 -19.48 16.28 -25.44
C LEU A 220 -18.36 15.87 -26.40
N LYS A 221 -18.53 14.72 -27.06
CA LYS A 221 -17.70 14.27 -28.18
C LYS A 221 -18.24 14.86 -29.49
N ILE A 222 -17.41 15.67 -30.14
CA ILE A 222 -17.73 16.50 -31.29
C ILE A 222 -16.92 15.98 -32.47
N ASP A 223 -17.57 15.21 -33.34
CA ASP A 223 -16.96 14.50 -34.46
C ASP A 223 -17.28 15.18 -35.81
N PHE A 224 -16.53 14.80 -36.84
CA PHE A 224 -16.59 15.29 -38.21
C PHE A 224 -16.34 16.80 -38.38
N LEU A 225 -15.60 17.42 -37.46
CA LEU A 225 -15.31 18.86 -37.44
C LEU A 225 -14.68 19.38 -38.74
N ARG A 226 -13.87 18.57 -39.43
CA ARG A 226 -13.29 18.90 -40.74
C ARG A 226 -14.31 19.34 -41.80
N TYR A 227 -15.58 18.92 -41.70
CA TYR A 227 -16.59 19.27 -42.70
C TYR A 227 -17.07 20.72 -42.60
N VAL A 228 -16.87 21.38 -41.46
CA VAL A 228 -17.06 22.84 -41.34
C VAL A 228 -15.98 23.55 -42.14
N ASP A 229 -14.75 23.04 -42.12
CA ASP A 229 -13.62 23.56 -42.90
C ASP A 229 -13.77 23.25 -44.40
N ASP A 230 -14.25 22.05 -44.76
CA ASP A 230 -14.56 21.68 -46.16
C ASP A 230 -15.71 22.51 -46.77
N ALA A 231 -16.66 22.98 -45.96
CA ALA A 231 -17.81 23.78 -46.40
C ALA A 231 -17.56 25.30 -46.37
N TYR A 232 -16.99 25.80 -45.26
CA TYR A 232 -16.95 27.24 -44.93
C TYR A 232 -15.54 27.75 -44.59
N GLY A 233 -14.51 26.90 -44.63
CA GLY A 233 -13.11 27.27 -44.42
C GLY A 233 -12.63 27.29 -42.96
N PRO A 234 -11.32 27.54 -42.75
CA PRO A 234 -10.72 27.49 -41.42
C PRO A 234 -11.22 28.60 -40.49
N GLU A 235 -11.48 29.80 -41.00
CA GLU A 235 -11.96 30.93 -40.17
C GLU A 235 -13.34 30.64 -39.56
N ALA A 236 -14.22 29.98 -40.31
CA ALA A 236 -15.52 29.49 -39.84
C ALA A 236 -15.37 28.39 -38.77
N THR A 237 -14.42 27.48 -38.99
CA THR A 237 -14.12 26.37 -38.07
C THR A 237 -13.54 26.87 -36.75
N THR A 238 -12.57 27.78 -36.79
CA THR A 238 -11.97 28.42 -35.59
C THR A 238 -12.98 29.32 -34.87
N THR A 239 -13.94 29.91 -35.59
CA THR A 239 -15.08 30.64 -34.99
C THR A 239 -16.01 29.69 -34.22
N LEU A 240 -16.34 28.52 -34.80
CA LEU A 240 -17.12 27.49 -34.12
C LEU A 240 -16.42 26.97 -32.86
N TYR A 241 -15.13 26.65 -32.94
CA TYR A 241 -14.34 26.21 -31.78
C TYR A 241 -14.40 27.22 -30.62
N ARG A 242 -14.20 28.50 -30.94
CA ARG A 242 -14.32 29.60 -29.97
C ARG A 242 -15.71 29.65 -29.33
N TRP A 243 -16.78 29.62 -30.13
CA TRP A 243 -18.15 29.64 -29.59
C TRP A 243 -18.45 28.46 -28.67
N MET A 244 -17.99 27.25 -29.02
CA MET A 244 -18.19 26.06 -28.20
C MET A 244 -17.44 26.18 -26.87
N ARG A 245 -16.18 26.65 -26.84
CA ARG A 245 -15.46 26.89 -25.58
C ARG A 245 -16.09 28.01 -24.75
N GLU A 246 -16.47 29.12 -25.37
CA GLU A 246 -17.17 30.23 -24.68
C GLU A 246 -18.50 29.78 -24.06
N ALA A 247 -19.19 28.81 -24.65
CA ALA A 247 -20.39 28.23 -24.09
C ALA A 247 -20.12 27.10 -23.09
N ALA A 248 -19.02 26.34 -23.20
CA ALA A 248 -18.68 25.24 -22.30
C ALA A 248 -18.08 25.72 -20.97
N GLY A 249 -17.17 26.71 -21.00
CA GLY A 249 -16.38 27.09 -19.84
C GLY A 249 -15.60 25.91 -19.28
N ASP A 250 -15.73 25.69 -17.96
CA ASP A 250 -15.29 24.49 -17.22
C ASP A 250 -16.43 23.48 -16.97
N GLU A 251 -17.66 23.78 -17.41
CA GLU A 251 -18.86 23.00 -17.07
C GLU A 251 -19.07 21.76 -17.96
N LEU A 252 -18.38 21.69 -19.10
CA LEU A 252 -18.51 20.62 -20.10
C LEU A 252 -17.15 20.33 -20.75
N ILE A 253 -16.72 19.07 -20.72
CA ILE A 253 -15.49 18.63 -21.41
C ILE A 253 -15.76 18.61 -22.93
N LEU A 254 -14.97 19.36 -23.70
CA LEU A 254 -15.03 19.37 -25.16
C LEU A 254 -13.98 18.43 -25.77
N TYR A 255 -14.46 17.32 -26.32
CA TYR A 255 -13.64 16.29 -26.96
C TYR A 255 -13.85 16.35 -28.47
N TYR A 256 -12.88 16.92 -29.19
CA TYR A 256 -12.90 17.04 -30.64
C TYR A 256 -12.38 15.74 -31.29
N ALA A 257 -13.02 15.35 -32.39
CA ALA A 257 -12.61 14.27 -33.25
C ALA A 257 -12.78 14.66 -34.72
N ASN A 258 -11.94 14.09 -35.59
CA ASN A 258 -12.09 14.19 -37.04
C ASN A 258 -11.98 15.64 -37.55
N GLU A 259 -11.18 16.42 -36.82
CA GLU A 259 -10.62 17.73 -37.13
C GLU A 259 -9.49 17.67 -38.17
N LYS A 260 -9.10 18.81 -38.76
CA LYS A 260 -8.00 18.86 -39.75
C LYS A 260 -6.60 18.98 -39.11
N ASN A 261 -6.48 19.24 -37.80
CA ASN A 261 -5.20 19.41 -37.12
C ASN A 261 -4.32 20.48 -37.82
N ARG A 262 -4.92 21.63 -38.18
CA ARG A 262 -4.26 22.63 -39.02
C ARG A 262 -3.04 23.24 -38.34
N ASN A 263 -1.98 23.48 -39.11
CA ASN A 263 -0.70 24.02 -38.61
C ASN A 263 -0.21 23.31 -37.32
N HIS A 264 -0.29 21.98 -37.27
CA HIS A 264 -0.02 21.16 -36.08
C HIS A 264 -1.03 21.36 -34.93
N ALA A 265 -2.32 21.20 -35.26
CA ALA A 265 -3.47 21.35 -34.36
C ALA A 265 -3.58 22.72 -33.64
N GLN A 266 -3.05 23.78 -34.27
CA GLN A 266 -2.82 25.08 -33.64
C GLN A 266 -4.10 25.75 -33.13
N ASP A 267 -5.24 25.54 -33.80
CA ASP A 267 -6.53 26.10 -33.39
C ASP A 267 -7.29 25.17 -32.46
N GLU A 268 -7.23 23.86 -32.68
CA GLU A 268 -7.91 22.87 -31.85
C GLU A 268 -7.40 22.90 -30.40
N VAL A 269 -6.08 23.00 -30.18
CA VAL A 269 -5.52 23.01 -28.81
C VAL A 269 -6.01 24.18 -27.96
N LYS A 270 -6.33 25.33 -28.56
CA LYS A 270 -6.78 26.55 -27.86
C LYS A 270 -8.17 26.40 -27.24
N TYR A 271 -8.98 25.48 -27.76
CA TYR A 271 -10.41 25.41 -27.46
C TYR A 271 -10.87 24.01 -27.01
N ALA A 272 -10.15 22.95 -27.33
CA ALA A 272 -10.45 21.58 -26.90
C ALA A 272 -9.90 21.25 -25.49
N ASP A 273 -10.58 20.34 -24.81
CA ASP A 273 -10.02 19.59 -23.67
C ASP A 273 -9.31 18.32 -24.17
N ILE A 274 -9.87 17.67 -25.20
CA ILE A 274 -9.37 16.43 -25.79
C ILE A 274 -9.39 16.54 -27.32
N ILE A 275 -8.32 16.12 -28.01
CA ILE A 275 -8.29 15.94 -29.48
C ILE A 275 -7.83 14.53 -29.85
N ARG A 276 -8.22 14.02 -31.02
CA ARG A 276 -7.89 12.65 -31.46
C ARG A 276 -6.47 12.53 -32.03
N ALA A 277 -5.70 11.58 -31.52
CA ALA A 277 -4.34 11.26 -31.96
C ALA A 277 -4.28 10.60 -33.35
N SER A 278 -5.33 9.87 -33.72
CA SER A 278 -5.32 8.96 -34.86
C SER A 278 -6.69 8.77 -35.48
N GLU A 279 -6.74 8.10 -36.64
CA GLU A 279 -7.98 7.57 -37.20
C GLU A 279 -8.70 6.59 -36.24
N ASP A 280 -9.95 6.27 -36.57
CA ASP A 280 -10.85 5.47 -35.73
C ASP A 280 -10.41 4.02 -35.60
N TRP A 281 -10.77 3.41 -34.46
CA TRP A 281 -10.68 1.98 -34.26
C TRP A 281 -11.57 1.23 -35.27
N ARG A 282 -11.00 0.25 -35.99
CA ARG A 282 -11.70 -0.52 -37.03
C ARG A 282 -11.68 -2.02 -36.72
N THR A 283 -12.84 -2.59 -36.40
CA THR A 283 -13.01 -4.04 -36.17
C THR A 283 -13.28 -4.84 -37.44
N ASN A 284 -13.70 -4.19 -38.52
CA ASN A 284 -14.27 -4.83 -39.71
C ASN A 284 -13.22 -5.03 -40.82
N THR A 285 -12.10 -5.67 -40.48
CA THR A 285 -11.01 -6.02 -41.41
C THR A 285 -10.51 -7.43 -41.12
N ASP A 286 -9.96 -8.12 -42.12
CA ASP A 286 -9.41 -9.48 -42.01
C ASP A 286 -8.04 -9.53 -41.28
N GLN A 287 -7.76 -8.53 -40.43
CA GLN A 287 -6.49 -8.28 -39.75
C GLN A 287 -6.70 -8.35 -38.23
N PRO A 288 -5.68 -8.68 -37.41
CA PRO A 288 -5.79 -8.84 -35.96
C PRO A 288 -5.91 -7.50 -35.18
N ARG A 289 -7.00 -6.79 -35.45
CA ARG A 289 -7.79 -5.94 -34.53
C ARG A 289 -7.01 -5.04 -33.53
N VAL A 290 -6.50 -5.52 -32.38
CA VAL A 290 -5.79 -4.65 -31.40
C VAL A 290 -4.48 -4.05 -31.94
N TRP A 291 -3.54 -4.85 -32.42
CA TRP A 291 -2.21 -4.33 -32.84
C TRP A 291 -2.30 -3.45 -34.10
N TYR A 292 -3.28 -3.75 -34.95
CA TYR A 292 -3.54 -3.01 -36.19
C TYR A 292 -3.68 -1.50 -35.95
N HIS A 293 -4.55 -1.11 -35.01
CA HIS A 293 -4.74 0.29 -34.60
C HIS A 293 -3.63 0.80 -33.66
N THR A 294 -3.04 -0.09 -32.86
CA THR A 294 -1.99 0.27 -31.90
C THR A 294 -0.71 0.79 -32.56
N SER A 295 -0.23 0.15 -33.63
CA SER A 295 1.12 0.43 -34.16
C SER A 295 1.29 0.19 -35.67
N MET A 296 0.56 -0.78 -36.24
CA MET A 296 0.84 -1.32 -37.58
C MET A 296 0.29 -0.46 -38.73
N ARG A 297 -0.92 0.09 -38.59
CA ARG A 297 -1.67 0.70 -39.71
C ARG A 297 -0.95 1.94 -40.26
N ASN A 298 -0.50 1.85 -41.51
CA ASN A 298 0.28 2.86 -42.24
C ASN A 298 1.40 3.48 -41.39
N ARG A 299 2.16 2.64 -40.67
CA ARG A 299 3.27 3.06 -39.80
C ARG A 299 4.24 4.03 -40.50
N GLY A 300 4.68 5.05 -39.75
CA GLY A 300 5.58 6.11 -40.21
C GLY A 300 4.88 7.27 -40.92
N GLN A 301 3.54 7.27 -41.02
CA GLN A 301 2.77 8.31 -41.70
C GLN A 301 2.03 9.21 -40.71
N ALA A 302 2.74 10.20 -40.18
CA ALA A 302 2.18 11.34 -39.46
C ALA A 302 2.30 12.65 -40.29
N LYS A 303 1.35 13.58 -40.13
CA LYS A 303 1.17 14.75 -41.00
C LYS A 303 0.18 15.77 -40.41
N ASP A 304 0.32 17.04 -40.79
CA ASP A 304 -0.59 18.13 -40.42
C ASP A 304 -1.61 18.46 -41.55
N ASP A 305 -2.55 19.36 -41.27
CA ASP A 305 -3.56 19.90 -42.22
C ASP A 305 -4.55 18.88 -42.83
N ILE A 306 -4.61 17.66 -42.31
CA ILE A 306 -5.50 16.59 -42.82
C ILE A 306 -5.93 15.60 -41.72
N TRP A 307 -7.14 15.07 -41.84
CA TRP A 307 -7.56 13.90 -41.07
C TRP A 307 -7.20 12.57 -41.77
N PRO A 308 -6.70 11.56 -41.05
CA PRO A 308 -6.19 11.65 -39.68
C PRO A 308 -4.78 12.23 -39.65
N PRO A 309 -4.34 12.82 -38.51
CA PRO A 309 -2.95 13.24 -38.35
C PRO A 309 -2.01 12.03 -38.35
N ALA A 310 -2.46 10.87 -37.85
CA ALA A 310 -1.79 9.57 -37.99
C ALA A 310 -2.79 8.41 -38.13
N TYR A 311 -2.38 7.31 -38.77
CA TYR A 311 -3.25 6.14 -38.99
C TYR A 311 -3.28 5.12 -37.84
N ASN A 312 -2.32 5.20 -36.93
CA ASN A 312 -2.21 4.41 -35.71
C ASN A 312 -1.87 5.36 -34.54
N ILE A 313 -2.21 4.94 -33.32
CA ILE A 313 -2.03 5.78 -32.12
C ILE A 313 -0.56 6.06 -31.80
N PHE A 314 0.37 5.15 -32.14
CA PHE A 314 1.77 5.30 -31.77
C PHE A 314 2.38 6.49 -32.51
N ASP A 315 2.22 6.54 -33.83
CA ASP A 315 2.67 7.67 -34.65
C ASP A 315 1.95 8.97 -34.25
N GLY A 316 0.65 8.90 -33.93
CA GLY A 316 -0.14 10.05 -33.49
C GLY A 316 0.31 10.65 -32.16
N PHE A 317 0.57 9.80 -31.16
CA PHE A 317 1.10 10.22 -29.86
C PHE A 317 2.53 10.74 -29.96
N ILE A 318 3.39 10.14 -30.80
CA ILE A 318 4.73 10.68 -31.06
C ILE A 318 4.62 12.09 -31.69
N TRP A 319 3.79 12.22 -32.73
CA TRP A 319 3.61 13.46 -33.49
C TRP A 319 3.15 14.61 -32.59
N LEU A 320 2.01 14.45 -31.91
CA LEU A 320 1.37 15.48 -31.08
C LEU A 320 1.93 15.53 -29.63
N SER A 321 3.09 14.92 -29.36
CA SER A 321 3.65 14.82 -28.01
C SER A 321 4.09 16.17 -27.40
N ASP A 322 4.37 17.21 -28.19
CA ASP A 322 4.75 18.53 -27.67
C ASP A 322 3.56 19.42 -27.34
N VAL A 323 2.44 19.29 -28.07
CA VAL A 323 1.19 20.02 -27.77
C VAL A 323 0.44 19.43 -26.56
N SER A 324 0.71 18.17 -26.17
CA SER A 324 0.16 17.56 -24.96
C SER A 324 0.95 17.88 -23.68
N GLY A 325 0.33 17.72 -22.50
CA GLY A 325 0.96 17.91 -21.19
C GLY A 325 0.00 18.37 -20.11
N LYS A 326 0.47 18.43 -18.86
CA LYS A 326 -0.29 19.08 -17.78
C LYS A 326 -0.46 20.57 -18.07
N GLY A 327 -1.69 21.07 -17.91
CA GLY A 327 -2.08 22.43 -18.34
C GLY A 327 -2.18 22.57 -19.86
N LYS A 328 -2.40 21.46 -20.59
CA LYS A 328 -2.63 21.44 -22.03
C LYS A 328 -3.70 20.43 -22.42
N VAL A 329 -4.06 20.45 -23.70
CA VAL A 329 -4.98 19.50 -24.33
C VAL A 329 -4.52 18.06 -24.13
N VAL A 330 -5.48 17.16 -23.88
CA VAL A 330 -5.27 15.71 -23.87
C VAL A 330 -5.29 15.20 -25.31
N ILE A 331 -4.31 14.38 -25.66
CA ILE A 331 -4.28 13.66 -26.93
C ILE A 331 -4.88 12.28 -26.68
N ASP A 332 -5.97 11.94 -27.38
CA ASP A 332 -6.75 10.71 -27.17
C ASP A 332 -6.52 9.68 -28.28
N GLY A 333 -6.16 8.47 -27.89
CA GLY A 333 -5.92 7.34 -28.80
C GLY A 333 -7.15 6.51 -29.15
N ASP A 334 -8.37 7.05 -29.08
CA ASP A 334 -9.64 6.34 -29.24
C ASP A 334 -9.82 5.18 -28.21
N PHE A 335 -10.98 4.52 -28.24
CA PHE A 335 -11.28 3.37 -27.36
C PHE A 335 -10.49 2.10 -27.72
N SER A 336 -10.34 1.20 -26.75
CA SER A 336 -9.69 -0.11 -26.92
C SER A 336 -10.70 -1.25 -26.83
N VAL A 337 -10.60 -2.27 -27.68
CA VAL A 337 -11.46 -3.47 -27.61
C VAL A 337 -10.56 -4.70 -27.45
N MET A 338 -10.27 -5.14 -26.24
CA MET A 338 -9.35 -6.25 -25.96
C MET A 338 -9.98 -7.64 -26.19
N SER A 339 -11.31 -7.73 -26.18
CA SER A 339 -12.03 -8.89 -26.73
C SER A 339 -11.78 -9.04 -28.23
N SER A 340 -11.33 -7.97 -28.89
CA SER A 340 -10.85 -7.99 -30.27
C SER A 340 -9.41 -8.55 -30.40
N GLY A 341 -9.07 -9.59 -29.62
CA GLY A 341 -7.88 -10.42 -29.87
C GLY A 341 -6.55 -9.68 -29.71
N GLY A 342 -5.53 -10.12 -30.43
CA GLY A 342 -4.14 -9.72 -30.19
C GLY A 342 -3.48 -10.48 -29.04
N THR A 343 -2.15 -10.42 -28.97
CA THR A 343 -1.32 -11.07 -27.94
C THR A 343 -1.41 -10.34 -26.59
N ASP A 344 -0.91 -10.98 -25.52
CA ASP A 344 -0.75 -10.33 -24.21
C ASP A 344 0.19 -9.11 -24.29
N ALA A 345 1.31 -9.25 -25.00
CA ALA A 345 2.26 -8.18 -25.31
C ALA A 345 1.60 -6.98 -26.01
N GLU A 346 0.81 -7.22 -27.06
CA GLU A 346 0.11 -6.17 -27.82
C GLU A 346 -0.90 -5.39 -26.96
N LYS A 347 -1.63 -6.09 -26.08
CA LYS A 347 -2.62 -5.50 -25.17
C LYS A 347 -1.96 -4.69 -24.05
N LYS A 348 -0.87 -5.21 -23.48
CA LYS A 348 -0.01 -4.48 -22.53
C LYS A 348 0.55 -3.22 -23.17
N THR A 349 1.04 -3.30 -24.42
CA THR A 349 1.53 -2.14 -25.18
C THR A 349 0.44 -1.11 -25.41
N ARG A 350 -0.77 -1.50 -25.85
CA ARG A 350 -1.90 -0.56 -26.05
C ARG A 350 -2.24 0.23 -24.79
N ILE A 351 -2.37 -0.43 -23.63
CA ILE A 351 -2.67 0.26 -22.35
C ILE A 351 -1.49 1.09 -21.86
N SER A 352 -0.26 0.55 -21.94
CA SER A 352 0.94 1.27 -21.47
C SER A 352 1.19 2.52 -22.29
N LEU A 353 0.97 2.48 -23.61
CA LEU A 353 1.11 3.63 -24.50
C LEU A 353 0.05 4.70 -24.23
N LEU A 354 -1.21 4.29 -24.02
CA LEU A 354 -2.28 5.20 -23.59
C LEU A 354 -1.90 5.95 -22.30
N ALA A 355 -1.48 5.21 -21.27
CA ALA A 355 -1.08 5.80 -19.99
C ALA A 355 0.20 6.66 -20.11
N MET A 356 1.20 6.21 -20.88
CA MET A 356 2.44 6.97 -21.11
C MET A 356 2.21 8.27 -21.89
N ALA A 357 1.26 8.29 -22.82
CA ALA A 357 0.88 9.51 -23.55
C ALA A 357 0.03 10.49 -22.74
N GLY A 358 -0.42 10.12 -21.53
CA GLY A 358 -1.43 10.86 -20.77
C GLY A 358 -2.84 10.81 -21.39
N SER A 359 -3.06 9.90 -22.34
CA SER A 359 -4.34 9.74 -23.05
C SER A 359 -5.46 9.36 -22.09
N SER A 360 -6.69 9.59 -22.54
CA SER A 360 -7.85 8.90 -21.98
C SER A 360 -7.69 7.39 -22.12
N ILE A 361 -8.14 6.61 -21.13
CA ILE A 361 -8.14 5.14 -21.16
C ILE A 361 -9.59 4.68 -21.30
N ASN A 362 -10.01 4.48 -22.54
CA ASN A 362 -11.40 4.23 -22.92
C ASN A 362 -11.63 2.75 -23.27
N ILE A 363 -12.53 2.11 -22.54
CA ILE A 363 -12.98 0.72 -22.76
C ILE A 363 -14.03 0.72 -23.89
N GLY A 364 -13.82 -0.06 -24.95
CA GLY A 364 -14.80 -0.36 -25.98
C GLY A 364 -15.31 -1.82 -25.94
N ASP A 365 -14.70 -2.67 -25.11
CA ASP A 365 -15.32 -3.92 -24.68
C ASP A 365 -16.62 -3.62 -23.89
N ASN A 366 -17.52 -4.58 -23.81
CA ASN A 366 -18.77 -4.49 -23.05
C ASN A 366 -18.97 -5.71 -22.14
N TYR A 367 -19.97 -5.63 -21.25
CA TYR A 367 -20.32 -6.67 -20.29
C TYR A 367 -20.47 -8.09 -20.90
N GLY A 368 -20.87 -8.18 -22.17
CA GLY A 368 -21.11 -9.44 -22.86
C GLY A 368 -19.91 -10.03 -23.61
N ASN A 369 -18.84 -9.26 -23.86
CA ASN A 369 -17.69 -9.72 -24.66
C ASN A 369 -16.30 -9.58 -23.99
N ILE A 370 -16.16 -8.80 -22.91
CA ILE A 370 -14.84 -8.50 -22.32
C ILE A 370 -14.09 -9.76 -21.84
N GLY A 371 -14.80 -10.79 -21.36
CA GLY A 371 -14.20 -12.03 -20.87
C GLY A 371 -13.20 -11.78 -19.73
N GLN A 372 -11.99 -12.31 -19.88
CA GLN A 372 -10.86 -12.11 -18.95
C GLN A 372 -10.00 -10.88 -19.28
N ASN A 373 -10.38 -10.05 -20.26
CA ASN A 373 -9.57 -8.88 -20.65
C ASN A 373 -9.71 -7.70 -19.68
N ASP A 374 -10.50 -7.79 -18.61
CA ASP A 374 -10.57 -6.74 -17.61
C ASP A 374 -9.26 -6.56 -16.81
N VAL A 375 -8.35 -7.55 -16.84
CA VAL A 375 -7.01 -7.45 -16.22
C VAL A 375 -6.18 -6.29 -16.76
N TYR A 376 -6.18 -6.05 -18.09
CA TYR A 376 -5.37 -5.00 -18.72
C TYR A 376 -5.81 -3.60 -18.29
N TYR A 377 -7.12 -3.43 -18.06
CA TYR A 377 -7.73 -2.20 -17.59
C TYR A 377 -7.63 -2.00 -16.07
N LYS A 378 -7.16 -2.99 -15.30
CA LYS A 378 -7.23 -3.01 -13.83
C LYS A 378 -5.87 -2.96 -13.11
N ASN A 379 -4.77 -2.81 -13.85
CA ASN A 379 -3.45 -2.60 -13.27
C ASN A 379 -3.40 -1.29 -12.47
N ARG A 380 -3.35 -1.38 -11.14
CA ARG A 380 -3.46 -0.21 -10.25
C ARG A 380 -2.30 0.76 -10.37
N GLU A 381 -1.09 0.31 -10.70
CA GLU A 381 0.07 1.21 -10.87
C GLU A 381 -0.09 2.08 -12.13
N ILE A 382 -0.60 1.50 -13.22
CA ILE A 382 -0.85 2.23 -14.48
C ILE A 382 -2.04 3.19 -14.35
N ILE A 383 -3.08 2.78 -13.60
CA ILE A 383 -4.23 3.64 -13.28
C ILE A 383 -3.81 4.85 -12.44
N ASP A 384 -2.90 4.67 -11.48
CA ASP A 384 -2.43 5.74 -10.60
C ASP A 384 -1.70 6.85 -11.38
N MET A 385 -1.02 6.51 -12.50
CA MET A 385 -0.45 7.49 -13.43
C MET A 385 -1.53 8.46 -13.95
N ASN A 386 -2.62 7.95 -14.55
CA ASN A 386 -3.70 8.80 -15.08
C ASN A 386 -4.38 9.60 -13.95
N ARG A 387 -4.64 8.96 -12.80
CA ARG A 387 -5.27 9.62 -11.64
C ARG A 387 -4.42 10.81 -11.14
N LYS A 388 -3.09 10.67 -11.11
CA LYS A 388 -2.15 11.70 -10.66
C LYS A 388 -1.76 12.75 -11.72
N GLY A 389 -2.31 12.67 -12.93
CA GLY A 389 -2.04 13.67 -13.99
C GLY A 389 -0.72 13.45 -14.74
N PHE A 390 -0.23 12.21 -14.80
CA PHE A 390 0.98 11.86 -15.55
C PHE A 390 0.81 12.10 -17.06
N VAL A 391 1.82 12.71 -17.68
CA VAL A 391 1.97 12.80 -19.14
C VAL A 391 3.44 12.61 -19.49
N GLY A 392 3.77 11.49 -20.11
CA GLY A 392 5.10 11.20 -20.65
C GLY A 392 5.33 11.79 -22.05
N LYS A 393 6.56 11.61 -22.54
CA LYS A 393 7.04 12.02 -23.86
C LYS A 393 7.95 10.94 -24.45
N PRO A 394 8.02 10.78 -25.78
CA PRO A 394 9.04 9.95 -26.40
C PRO A 394 10.42 10.62 -26.27
N LEU A 395 11.50 9.85 -26.42
CA LEU A 395 12.86 10.43 -26.54
C LEU A 395 13.09 11.12 -27.90
N SER A 396 12.28 10.80 -28.92
CA SER A 396 12.31 11.45 -30.24
C SER A 396 10.91 11.64 -30.82
N ARG A 397 10.70 12.77 -31.53
CA ARG A 397 9.44 13.11 -32.21
C ARG A 397 9.37 12.65 -33.68
N ASP A 398 10.45 12.11 -34.24
CA ASP A 398 10.39 11.46 -35.55
C ASP A 398 9.78 10.06 -35.38
N VAL A 399 8.62 9.83 -36.02
CA VAL A 399 7.89 8.55 -36.00
C VAL A 399 8.67 7.37 -36.61
N ASN A 400 9.78 7.66 -37.30
CA ASN A 400 10.69 6.67 -37.92
C ASN A 400 11.96 6.42 -37.08
N ASP A 401 12.26 7.26 -36.09
CA ASP A 401 13.41 7.12 -35.20
C ASP A 401 13.12 6.00 -34.16
N PRO A 402 13.98 4.99 -33.99
CA PRO A 402 13.85 3.99 -32.93
C PRO A 402 13.68 4.57 -31.51
N LEU A 403 14.23 5.76 -31.22
CA LEU A 403 14.07 6.45 -29.94
C LEU A 403 12.63 6.93 -29.68
N SER A 404 11.79 7.04 -30.71
CA SER A 404 10.36 7.32 -30.53
C SER A 404 9.58 6.18 -29.84
N GLN A 405 10.19 4.98 -29.78
CA GLN A 405 9.70 3.80 -29.07
C GLN A 405 10.15 3.75 -27.59
N ILE A 406 10.90 4.75 -27.12
CA ILE A 406 11.30 4.88 -25.71
C ILE A 406 10.61 6.12 -25.16
N TRP A 407 9.76 5.94 -24.16
CA TRP A 407 8.99 7.01 -23.53
C TRP A 407 9.41 7.21 -22.09
N LYS A 408 9.42 8.45 -21.61
CA LYS A 408 9.69 8.81 -20.22
C LYS A 408 8.71 9.86 -19.71
N GLY A 409 8.46 9.87 -18.41
CA GLY A 409 7.80 10.98 -17.71
C GLY A 409 8.07 10.88 -16.21
N GLN A 410 7.73 11.94 -15.48
CA GLN A 410 7.95 12.00 -14.03
C GLN A 410 6.61 12.20 -13.31
N MET A 411 6.38 11.42 -12.26
CA MET A 411 5.25 11.53 -11.34
C MET A 411 5.43 12.77 -10.44
N PRO A 412 4.35 13.31 -9.84
CA PRO A 412 4.44 14.46 -8.92
C PRO A 412 5.32 14.24 -7.67
N ASP A 413 5.58 12.99 -7.31
CA ASP A 413 6.46 12.57 -6.20
C ASP A 413 7.95 12.44 -6.62
N GLY A 414 8.28 12.66 -7.89
CA GLY A 414 9.64 12.55 -8.43
C GLY A 414 9.98 11.19 -9.04
N THR A 415 9.13 10.16 -8.88
CA THR A 415 9.31 8.84 -9.52
C THR A 415 9.30 8.98 -11.04
N TRP A 416 10.27 8.39 -11.73
CA TRP A 416 10.26 8.29 -13.19
C TRP A 416 9.49 7.06 -13.65
N ILE A 417 8.64 7.20 -14.66
CA ILE A 417 8.04 6.09 -15.39
C ILE A 417 8.63 6.05 -16.80
N VAL A 418 9.07 4.88 -17.26
CA VAL A 418 9.69 4.68 -18.56
C VAL A 418 9.05 3.51 -19.30
N GLY A 419 8.57 3.75 -20.52
CA GLY A 419 8.05 2.73 -21.42
C GLY A 419 9.10 2.36 -22.47
N LEU A 420 9.62 1.13 -22.41
CA LEU A 420 10.48 0.54 -23.42
C LEU A 420 9.63 -0.29 -24.37
N PHE A 421 9.23 0.27 -25.51
CA PHE A 421 8.36 -0.39 -26.47
C PHE A 421 9.15 -1.04 -27.61
N ASN A 422 8.59 -2.15 -28.13
CA ASN A 422 9.02 -2.76 -29.37
C ASN A 422 7.85 -2.75 -30.37
N ARG A 423 8.01 -2.05 -31.49
CA ARG A 423 7.03 -2.01 -32.59
C ARG A 423 7.31 -3.03 -33.70
N GLU A 424 8.37 -3.82 -33.59
CA GLU A 424 8.85 -4.73 -34.64
C GLU A 424 8.38 -6.17 -34.42
N ASP A 425 8.28 -6.96 -35.50
CA ASP A 425 7.90 -8.39 -35.47
C ASP A 425 8.99 -9.33 -34.88
N THR A 426 10.13 -8.78 -34.43
CA THR A 426 11.25 -9.52 -33.83
C THR A 426 11.62 -8.93 -32.46
N PRO A 427 12.23 -9.71 -31.55
CA PRO A 427 12.72 -9.16 -30.29
C PRO A 427 13.73 -8.03 -30.54
N GLN A 428 13.74 -7.03 -29.66
CA GLN A 428 14.56 -5.83 -29.83
C GLN A 428 15.18 -5.39 -28.51
N THR A 429 16.50 -5.14 -28.52
CA THR A 429 17.13 -4.47 -27.38
C THR A 429 16.59 -3.04 -27.23
N ARG A 430 16.21 -2.67 -26.01
CA ARG A 430 15.84 -1.32 -25.60
C ARG A 430 16.60 -0.95 -24.34
N THR A 431 17.05 0.29 -24.26
CA THR A 431 17.96 0.77 -23.20
C THR A 431 17.56 2.18 -22.79
N ILE A 432 17.48 2.42 -21.48
CA ILE A 432 17.32 3.76 -20.90
C ILE A 432 18.51 4.00 -19.95
N ASP A 433 19.23 5.09 -20.17
CA ASP A 433 20.36 5.52 -19.34
C ASP A 433 19.91 6.69 -18.45
N PHE A 434 20.07 6.57 -17.13
CA PHE A 434 19.42 7.50 -16.22
C PHE A 434 20.09 8.88 -16.23
N GLN A 435 21.40 8.96 -16.51
CA GLN A 435 22.10 10.23 -16.65
C GLN A 435 21.78 10.89 -18.00
N ARG A 436 21.91 10.16 -19.10
CA ARG A 436 21.72 10.67 -20.47
C ARG A 436 20.26 10.98 -20.78
N ASP A 437 19.35 10.07 -20.44
CA ASP A 437 17.96 10.13 -20.89
C ASP A 437 17.02 10.72 -19.82
N LEU A 438 17.28 10.51 -18.53
CA LEU A 438 16.44 11.03 -17.44
C LEU A 438 17.05 12.27 -16.74
N GLY A 439 18.36 12.51 -16.87
CA GLY A 439 19.07 13.62 -16.23
C GLY A 439 19.37 13.41 -14.74
N ILE A 440 19.22 12.18 -14.23
CA ILE A 440 19.43 11.83 -12.82
C ILE A 440 20.73 11.05 -12.62
N ASN A 441 21.34 11.17 -11.44
CA ASN A 441 22.65 10.58 -11.14
C ASN A 441 22.56 9.70 -9.90
N GLY A 442 23.26 8.57 -9.89
CA GLY A 442 23.24 7.61 -8.79
C GLY A 442 22.57 6.29 -9.17
N MET A 443 22.23 5.51 -8.14
CA MET A 443 21.58 4.20 -8.26
C MET A 443 20.13 4.34 -7.83
N TYR A 444 19.19 3.86 -8.65
CA TYR A 444 17.74 3.95 -8.43
C TYR A 444 17.13 2.55 -8.45
N THR A 445 16.11 2.33 -7.61
CA THR A 445 15.32 1.09 -7.64
C THR A 445 14.45 1.07 -8.88
N VAL A 446 14.39 -0.09 -9.52
CA VAL A 446 13.64 -0.30 -10.76
C VAL A 446 12.67 -1.45 -10.56
N SER A 447 11.40 -1.28 -10.92
CA SER A 447 10.41 -2.36 -10.95
C SER A 447 9.62 -2.36 -12.26
N ASP A 448 9.15 -3.54 -12.67
CA ASP A 448 8.21 -3.69 -13.80
C ASP A 448 6.77 -3.59 -13.29
N MET A 449 6.03 -2.61 -13.81
CA MET A 449 4.66 -2.32 -13.43
C MET A 449 3.66 -3.37 -13.94
N TRP A 450 4.03 -4.26 -14.88
CA TRP A 450 3.16 -5.35 -15.35
C TRP A 450 3.33 -6.67 -14.61
N SER A 451 4.52 -6.95 -14.07
CA SER A 451 4.77 -8.12 -13.22
C SER A 451 4.86 -7.80 -11.74
N HIS A 452 4.72 -6.52 -11.36
CA HIS A 452 4.86 -5.99 -10.00
C HIS A 452 6.15 -6.47 -9.29
N THR A 453 7.21 -6.65 -10.07
CA THR A 453 8.45 -7.31 -9.65
C THR A 453 9.61 -6.31 -9.66
N ALA A 454 10.37 -6.26 -8.56
CA ALA A 454 11.60 -5.50 -8.48
C ALA A 454 12.70 -6.12 -9.37
N LEU A 455 13.32 -5.29 -10.19
CA LEU A 455 14.39 -5.65 -11.14
C LEU A 455 15.79 -5.34 -10.60
N GLY A 456 15.87 -4.78 -9.38
CA GLY A 456 17.11 -4.40 -8.69
C GLY A 456 17.38 -2.90 -8.70
N ILE A 457 18.62 -2.52 -8.38
CA ILE A 457 19.08 -1.13 -8.33
C ILE A 457 20.17 -0.90 -9.38
N MET A 458 20.07 0.19 -10.13
CA MET A 458 20.97 0.48 -11.25
C MET A 458 20.99 1.97 -11.63
N SER A 459 21.90 2.35 -12.53
CA SER A 459 22.00 3.68 -13.15
C SER A 459 21.60 3.70 -14.64
N SER A 460 21.30 2.54 -15.20
CA SER A 460 20.68 2.35 -16.53
C SER A 460 19.99 0.98 -16.56
N TYR A 461 18.95 0.85 -17.37
CA TYR A 461 18.24 -0.41 -17.59
C TYR A 461 18.32 -0.79 -19.07
N SER A 462 18.55 -2.07 -19.36
CA SER A 462 18.56 -2.60 -20.73
C SER A 462 18.06 -4.04 -20.78
N GLU A 463 17.18 -4.36 -21.73
CA GLU A 463 16.72 -5.73 -21.99
C GLU A 463 16.40 -5.94 -23.47
N GLU A 464 16.14 -7.20 -23.84
CA GLU A 464 15.49 -7.56 -25.10
C GLU A 464 13.97 -7.63 -24.91
N VAL A 465 13.24 -6.64 -25.47
CA VAL A 465 11.77 -6.58 -25.41
C VAL A 465 11.19 -7.44 -26.53
N GLU A 466 10.24 -8.30 -26.19
CA GLU A 466 9.58 -9.23 -27.13
C GLU A 466 8.83 -8.50 -28.28
N PRO A 467 8.52 -9.17 -29.40
CA PRO A 467 7.76 -8.57 -30.50
C PRO A 467 6.46 -7.94 -30.03
N HIS A 468 6.19 -6.70 -30.48
CA HIS A 468 5.00 -5.91 -30.13
C HIS A 468 4.85 -5.58 -28.62
N GLY A 469 5.84 -5.93 -27.79
CA GLY A 469 5.80 -5.83 -26.34
C GLY A 469 6.24 -4.47 -25.78
N VAL A 470 6.11 -4.38 -24.46
CA VAL A 470 6.51 -3.23 -23.65
C VAL A 470 7.07 -3.71 -22.31
N ARG A 471 8.15 -3.08 -21.86
CA ARG A 471 8.45 -3.00 -20.42
C ARG A 471 8.04 -1.63 -19.91
N LEU A 472 7.24 -1.61 -18.85
CA LEU A 472 6.82 -0.37 -18.20
C LEU A 472 7.52 -0.29 -16.85
N LEU A 473 8.62 0.45 -16.82
CA LEU A 473 9.51 0.60 -15.68
C LEU A 473 9.03 1.74 -14.78
N LYS A 474 9.00 1.47 -13.48
CA LYS A 474 8.97 2.48 -12.42
C LYS A 474 10.38 2.60 -11.86
N ILE A 475 10.89 3.83 -11.78
CA ILE A 475 12.26 4.14 -11.37
C ILE A 475 12.20 5.17 -10.24
N SER A 476 12.58 4.76 -9.03
CA SER A 476 12.45 5.52 -7.79
C SER A 476 13.76 5.56 -7.01
N LEU A 477 13.95 6.59 -6.19
CA LEU A 477 14.93 6.52 -5.12
C LEU A 477 14.27 5.76 -3.96
N ASP A 478 14.93 4.73 -3.44
CA ASP A 478 14.53 4.17 -2.16
C ASP A 478 15.12 4.99 -1.02
N VAL A 479 14.27 5.32 -0.06
CA VAL A 479 14.55 6.15 1.11
C VAL A 479 14.12 5.46 2.41
N THR A 480 13.84 4.16 2.33
CA THR A 480 13.29 3.33 3.42
C THR A 480 14.41 2.51 4.03
N PRO A 481 14.82 2.76 5.28
CA PRO A 481 15.82 1.90 5.92
C PRO A 481 15.26 0.49 6.17
N PRO A 482 16.10 -0.56 6.04
CA PRO A 482 15.68 -1.95 6.26
C PRO A 482 15.31 -2.18 7.72
N ILE A 483 14.62 -3.30 8.01
CA ILE A 483 14.19 -3.65 9.37
C ILE A 483 14.86 -4.94 9.82
N THR A 484 15.81 -4.84 10.76
CA THR A 484 16.34 -6.03 11.45
C THR A 484 15.52 -6.38 12.70
N THR A 485 15.37 -7.67 12.94
CA THR A 485 14.81 -8.28 14.16
C THR A 485 15.85 -9.19 14.81
N ALA A 486 15.76 -9.36 16.13
CA ALA A 486 16.63 -10.25 16.90
C ALA A 486 15.80 -11.34 17.59
N ARG A 487 16.30 -12.57 17.61
CA ARG A 487 15.66 -13.71 18.30
C ARG A 487 16.69 -14.47 19.13
N LEU A 488 16.38 -14.62 20.41
CA LEU A 488 17.17 -15.38 21.39
C LEU A 488 16.74 -16.86 21.38
N GLU A 489 17.73 -17.77 21.47
CA GLU A 489 17.54 -19.19 21.77
C GLU A 489 18.46 -19.63 22.92
N PRO A 490 17.93 -20.12 24.06
CA PRO A 490 16.51 -20.18 24.40
C PRO A 490 15.86 -18.79 24.50
N ALA A 491 14.54 -18.74 24.49
CA ALA A 491 13.80 -17.51 24.74
C ALA A 491 13.84 -17.18 26.24
N ALA A 492 14.11 -15.92 26.57
CA ALA A 492 14.35 -15.47 27.94
C ALA A 492 13.12 -15.64 28.85
N GLN A 493 13.33 -16.21 30.03
CA GLN A 493 12.34 -16.35 31.09
C GLN A 493 12.50 -15.17 32.07
N ASN A 494 11.46 -14.34 32.22
CA ASN A 494 11.50 -13.09 33.01
C ASN A 494 12.65 -12.13 32.63
N GLY A 495 13.16 -12.21 31.39
CA GLY A 495 14.34 -11.46 30.91
C GLY A 495 15.67 -12.24 30.94
N TRP A 496 15.74 -13.34 31.70
CA TRP A 496 16.97 -14.08 31.99
C TRP A 496 17.03 -15.49 31.39
N ASN A 497 18.24 -16.07 31.38
CA ASN A 497 18.51 -17.41 30.83
C ASN A 497 19.54 -18.15 31.69
N ARG A 498 19.34 -19.46 31.90
CA ARG A 498 20.23 -20.34 32.72
C ARG A 498 21.25 -21.13 31.90
N SER A 499 21.47 -20.74 30.65
CA SER A 499 22.29 -21.48 29.69
C SER A 499 23.14 -20.52 28.85
N ASP A 500 23.86 -21.05 27.86
CA ASP A 500 24.31 -20.23 26.74
C ASP A 500 23.09 -19.71 25.97
N VAL A 501 23.21 -18.54 25.34
CA VAL A 501 22.16 -17.93 24.52
C VAL A 501 22.72 -17.61 23.13
N SER A 502 22.07 -18.14 22.10
CA SER A 502 22.33 -17.79 20.70
C SER A 502 21.38 -16.68 20.27
N VAL A 503 21.89 -15.60 19.66
CA VAL A 503 21.07 -14.55 19.05
C VAL A 503 21.17 -14.62 17.53
N THR A 504 20.04 -14.92 16.90
CA THR A 504 19.87 -14.83 15.45
C THR A 504 19.32 -13.44 15.10
N LEU A 505 20.03 -12.72 14.23
CA LEU A 505 19.51 -11.52 13.57
C LEU A 505 18.86 -11.91 12.24
N THR A 506 17.78 -11.22 11.87
CA THR A 506 17.09 -11.39 10.58
C THR A 506 16.62 -10.04 10.06
N VAL A 507 17.10 -9.67 8.87
CA VAL A 507 16.80 -8.40 8.20
C VAL A 507 15.74 -8.61 7.12
N TYR A 508 14.83 -7.64 6.98
CA TYR A 508 13.83 -7.55 5.93
C TYR A 508 13.90 -6.20 5.24
N ASP A 509 13.76 -6.22 3.92
CA ASP A 509 13.61 -5.06 3.05
C ASP A 509 12.82 -5.50 1.80
N ASP A 510 11.86 -4.70 1.35
CA ASP A 510 10.96 -5.01 0.24
C ASP A 510 11.12 -4.09 -1.00
N VAL A 511 12.04 -3.12 -0.95
CA VAL A 511 12.18 -2.10 -2.00
C VAL A 511 13.53 -2.21 -2.74
N SER A 512 14.62 -2.36 -1.99
CA SER A 512 15.99 -2.28 -2.53
C SER A 512 16.90 -3.45 -2.10
N GLY A 513 16.52 -4.16 -1.04
CA GLY A 513 17.12 -5.40 -0.57
C GLY A 513 18.31 -5.19 0.37
N ALA A 514 18.35 -5.95 1.47
CA ALA A 514 19.40 -5.83 2.49
C ALA A 514 20.82 -6.14 1.94
N ALA A 515 21.74 -5.16 2.02
CA ALA A 515 23.14 -5.35 1.65
C ALA A 515 23.97 -5.98 2.78
N GLY A 516 23.57 -5.79 4.03
CA GLY A 516 24.18 -6.45 5.16
C GLY A 516 23.66 -6.00 6.53
N THR A 517 23.85 -6.87 7.51
CA THR A 517 23.64 -6.61 8.94
C THR A 517 24.99 -6.54 9.64
N GLU A 518 25.12 -5.64 10.60
CA GLU A 518 26.28 -5.52 11.48
C GLU A 518 25.87 -5.31 12.94
N TYR A 519 26.74 -5.71 13.85
CA TYR A 519 26.50 -5.69 15.28
C TYR A 519 27.75 -5.32 16.08
N ARG A 520 27.57 -5.01 17.36
CA ARG A 520 28.64 -4.79 18.34
C ARG A 520 28.12 -4.99 19.76
N LEU A 521 29.03 -5.18 20.71
CA LEU A 521 28.67 -5.55 22.09
C LEU A 521 28.71 -4.37 23.09
N LYS A 522 29.27 -3.22 22.69
CA LYS A 522 29.29 -1.97 23.47
C LYS A 522 29.10 -0.72 22.60
N PRO A 523 28.69 0.42 23.18
CA PRO A 523 28.48 1.68 22.45
C PRO A 523 29.69 2.27 21.73
N ASP A 524 30.92 1.86 22.09
CA ASP A 524 32.17 2.37 21.53
C ASP A 524 32.99 1.28 20.78
N ASP A 525 32.48 0.05 20.70
CA ASP A 525 33.10 -1.02 19.91
C ASP A 525 32.94 -0.75 18.39
N GLU A 526 33.89 -1.27 17.59
CA GLU A 526 33.77 -1.31 16.13
C GLU A 526 32.62 -2.24 15.68
N TRP A 527 32.05 -1.96 14.50
CA TRP A 527 30.96 -2.76 13.93
C TRP A 527 31.48 -4.05 13.28
N ILE A 528 30.93 -5.18 13.69
CA ILE A 528 31.25 -6.52 13.21
C ILE A 528 30.15 -6.96 12.24
N LYS A 529 30.51 -7.37 11.02
CA LYS A 529 29.54 -7.91 10.05
C LYS A 529 28.92 -9.21 10.58
N TYR A 530 27.58 -9.25 10.62
CA TYR A 530 26.83 -10.44 10.99
C TYR A 530 26.81 -11.45 9.83
N THR A 531 27.15 -12.70 10.13
CA THR A 531 27.18 -13.82 9.16
C THR A 531 26.66 -15.14 9.74
N VAL A 532 26.70 -15.30 11.06
CA VAL A 532 26.20 -16.45 11.83
C VAL A 532 25.62 -15.96 13.17
N PRO A 533 24.72 -16.72 13.83
CA PRO A 533 24.19 -16.37 15.13
C PRO A 533 25.27 -16.12 16.20
N ILE A 534 25.00 -15.17 17.09
CA ILE A 534 25.96 -14.65 18.08
C ILE A 534 25.77 -15.39 19.40
N LEU A 535 26.80 -16.06 19.90
CA LEU A 535 26.73 -16.90 21.10
C LEU A 535 27.24 -16.15 22.34
N PHE A 536 26.40 -16.09 23.38
CA PHE A 536 26.73 -15.56 24.70
C PHE A 536 26.84 -16.72 25.70
N GLN A 537 27.98 -16.83 26.40
CA GLN A 537 28.30 -17.99 27.26
C GLN A 537 28.66 -17.64 28.71
N SER A 538 28.92 -16.37 29.02
CA SER A 538 29.20 -15.88 30.36
C SER A 538 27.92 -15.36 31.03
N GLU A 539 27.87 -15.45 32.35
CA GLU A 539 26.85 -14.77 33.16
C GLU A 539 26.98 -13.25 33.09
N GLY A 540 25.90 -12.56 33.47
CA GLY A 540 25.80 -11.10 33.48
C GLY A 540 24.75 -10.55 32.51
N VAL A 541 24.72 -9.22 32.41
CA VAL A 541 23.90 -8.47 31.46
C VAL A 541 24.77 -8.03 30.29
N HIS A 542 24.58 -8.66 29.13
CA HIS A 542 25.26 -8.30 27.89
C HIS A 542 24.36 -7.39 27.05
N SER A 543 24.98 -6.48 26.29
CA SER A 543 24.31 -5.69 25.26
C SER A 543 24.65 -6.25 23.88
N LEU A 544 23.66 -6.28 22.99
CA LEU A 544 23.83 -6.48 21.57
C LEU A 544 23.23 -5.29 20.83
N GLN A 545 24.07 -4.39 20.34
CA GLN A 545 23.65 -3.33 19.42
C GLN A 545 23.76 -3.83 17.98
N PHE A 546 22.74 -3.60 17.15
CA PHE A 546 22.71 -4.04 15.76
C PHE A 546 22.01 -3.05 14.83
N ARG A 547 22.38 -3.10 13.55
CA ARG A 547 21.74 -2.37 12.45
C ARG A 547 22.03 -3.06 11.12
N SER A 548 21.19 -2.81 10.12
CA SER A 548 21.44 -3.18 8.72
C SER A 548 21.46 -1.96 7.80
N SER A 549 22.08 -2.15 6.65
CA SER A 549 21.92 -1.28 5.48
C SER A 549 21.26 -2.05 4.32
N ASP A 550 20.49 -1.34 3.53
CA ASP A 550 20.00 -1.83 2.24
C ASP A 550 21.04 -1.64 1.14
N THR A 551 20.68 -1.95 -0.10
CA THR A 551 21.53 -1.80 -1.28
C THR A 551 21.41 -0.40 -1.93
N ALA A 552 20.40 0.40 -1.54
CA ALA A 552 20.29 1.81 -1.92
C ALA A 552 21.21 2.74 -1.10
N GLY A 553 21.64 2.29 0.08
CA GLY A 553 22.48 3.02 1.04
C GLY A 553 21.73 3.54 2.27
N ASN A 554 20.45 3.23 2.48
CA ASN A 554 19.76 3.59 3.71
C ASN A 554 20.24 2.67 4.85
N VAL A 555 20.39 3.24 6.05
CA VAL A 555 20.87 2.54 7.25
C VAL A 555 19.84 2.69 8.35
N GLU A 556 19.42 1.59 8.96
CA GLU A 556 18.42 1.63 10.03
C GLU A 556 18.99 2.27 11.31
N ARG A 557 18.09 2.77 12.17
CA ARG A 557 18.49 3.23 13.52
C ARG A 557 18.98 2.03 14.32
N THR A 558 20.18 2.16 14.92
CA THR A 558 20.73 1.17 15.85
C THR A 558 19.68 0.71 16.86
N LYS A 559 19.41 -0.59 16.86
CA LYS A 559 18.59 -1.30 17.83
C LYS A 559 19.50 -1.90 18.89
N GLU A 560 18.95 -2.16 20.06
CA GLU A 560 19.66 -2.81 21.16
C GLU A 560 18.81 -3.95 21.73
N GLN A 561 19.43 -5.11 21.92
CA GLN A 561 18.84 -6.30 22.50
C GLN A 561 19.67 -6.68 23.74
N PRO A 562 19.13 -6.58 24.96
CA PRO A 562 19.79 -7.13 26.13
C PRO A 562 19.81 -8.67 26.05
N VAL A 563 20.91 -9.28 26.47
CA VAL A 563 21.06 -10.74 26.64
C VAL A 563 21.50 -10.97 28.07
N GLN A 564 20.57 -11.41 28.92
CA GLN A 564 20.81 -11.59 30.35
C GLN A 564 20.96 -13.08 30.65
N ILE A 565 22.08 -13.47 31.28
CA ILE A 565 22.43 -14.84 31.62
C ILE A 565 22.75 -14.90 33.11
N ASP A 566 22.13 -15.84 33.81
CA ASP A 566 22.34 -16.09 35.23
C ASP A 566 22.13 -17.58 35.51
N ARG A 567 23.13 -18.23 36.10
CA ARG A 567 23.21 -19.68 36.35
C ARG A 567 23.47 -19.95 37.83
N THR A 568 23.53 -18.91 38.65
CA THR A 568 23.96 -18.94 40.04
C THR A 568 22.72 -18.93 40.95
N PRO A 569 22.43 -20.01 41.70
CA PRO A 569 21.31 -20.01 42.64
C PRO A 569 21.46 -18.93 43.72
N PRO A 570 20.34 -18.39 44.24
CA PRO A 570 20.36 -17.47 45.37
C PRO A 570 21.19 -17.97 46.56
N ASP A 571 21.90 -17.05 47.21
CA ASP A 571 22.47 -17.27 48.54
C ASP A 571 21.45 -16.79 49.59
N TYR A 572 21.56 -17.25 50.84
CA TYR A 572 20.62 -16.87 51.90
C TYR A 572 21.27 -16.68 53.26
N THR A 573 20.56 -15.92 54.09
CA THR A 573 20.82 -15.85 55.53
C THR A 573 19.59 -16.35 56.28
N LEU A 574 19.81 -17.19 57.30
CA LEU A 574 18.78 -17.61 58.24
C LEU A 574 19.17 -17.15 59.64
N LYS A 575 18.26 -16.45 60.32
CA LYS A 575 18.39 -16.09 61.73
C LYS A 575 17.31 -16.76 62.56
N VAL A 576 17.59 -16.96 63.84
CA VAL A 576 16.62 -17.35 64.87
C VAL A 576 16.72 -16.40 66.06
N ASN A 577 15.59 -15.78 66.40
CA ASN A 577 15.50 -14.79 67.49
C ASN A 577 16.57 -13.69 67.35
N GLY A 578 16.81 -13.20 66.14
CA GLY A 578 17.78 -12.16 65.79
C GLY A 578 19.25 -12.61 65.62
N ASN A 579 19.59 -13.83 66.03
CA ASN A 579 20.95 -14.38 65.94
C ASN A 579 21.11 -15.28 64.71
N ASP A 580 22.31 -15.39 64.15
CA ASP A 580 22.55 -16.24 62.98
C ASP A 580 22.36 -17.74 63.35
N PHE A 581 21.67 -18.50 62.50
CA PHE A 581 21.31 -19.89 62.78
C PHE A 581 22.45 -20.85 62.42
N ALA A 582 22.91 -21.64 63.39
CA ALA A 582 23.86 -22.71 63.18
C ALA A 582 23.16 -24.09 63.16
N ASP A 583 23.53 -24.94 62.20
CA ASP A 583 22.97 -26.30 62.09
C ASP A 583 23.22 -27.13 63.35
N GLY A 584 22.22 -27.91 63.76
CA GLY A 584 22.28 -28.78 64.95
C GLY A 584 22.17 -28.08 66.30
N THR A 585 21.94 -26.76 66.34
CA THR A 585 21.77 -26.00 67.61
C THR A 585 20.68 -26.60 68.51
N GLU A 586 20.97 -26.78 69.81
CA GLU A 586 19.96 -27.19 70.79
C GLU A 586 19.26 -25.96 71.41
N TYR A 587 17.96 -25.81 71.11
CA TYR A 587 17.05 -24.90 71.79
C TYR A 587 16.27 -25.65 72.87
N LYS A 588 15.72 -24.91 73.85
CA LYS A 588 14.94 -25.49 74.95
C LYS A 588 13.44 -25.42 74.67
N ASP A 589 12.70 -26.45 75.08
CA ASP A 589 11.27 -26.61 74.75
C ASP A 589 10.37 -25.48 75.30
N ASP A 590 10.85 -24.71 76.29
CA ASP A 590 10.20 -23.48 76.75
C ASP A 590 10.34 -22.29 75.80
N GLN A 591 11.17 -22.36 74.77
CA GLN A 591 11.41 -21.24 73.86
C GLN A 591 10.33 -21.14 72.76
N ILE A 592 10.14 -19.92 72.28
CA ILE A 592 9.44 -19.63 71.02
C ILE A 592 10.51 -19.15 70.06
N LEU A 593 10.67 -19.83 68.92
CA LEU A 593 11.64 -19.46 67.90
C LEU A 593 10.98 -18.62 66.82
N ARG A 594 11.61 -17.51 66.46
CA ARG A 594 11.30 -16.69 65.29
C ARG A 594 12.42 -16.87 64.28
N PHE A 595 12.18 -17.73 63.30
CA PHE A 595 13.05 -17.87 62.15
C PHE A 595 12.83 -16.70 61.18
N GLU A 596 13.93 -16.14 60.69
CA GLU A 596 13.98 -15.01 59.75
C GLU A 596 14.90 -15.39 58.58
N LEU A 597 14.28 -15.78 57.45
CA LEU A 597 14.94 -16.07 56.18
C LEU A 597 15.03 -14.81 55.32
N ALA A 598 16.23 -14.52 54.82
CA ALA A 598 16.47 -13.51 53.80
C ALA A 598 17.46 -14.06 52.75
N ALA A 599 16.90 -14.46 51.61
CA ALA A 599 17.63 -14.76 50.38
C ALA A 599 18.08 -13.48 49.66
N LYS A 600 19.12 -13.60 48.86
CA LYS A 600 19.69 -12.56 48.00
C LYS A 600 20.21 -13.22 46.72
N ASP A 601 20.20 -12.47 45.63
CA ASP A 601 20.94 -12.82 44.43
C ASP A 601 21.62 -11.55 43.88
N ALA A 602 22.69 -11.73 43.11
CA ALA A 602 23.56 -10.69 42.56
C ALA A 602 23.29 -10.33 41.09
N LEU A 603 22.49 -11.12 40.36
CA LEU A 603 22.24 -10.95 38.93
C LEU A 603 20.74 -10.82 38.62
N SER A 604 20.00 -11.94 38.55
CA SER A 604 18.58 -11.92 38.19
C SER A 604 17.66 -11.53 39.35
N GLY A 605 18.12 -11.64 40.59
CA GLY A 605 17.39 -11.25 41.79
C GLY A 605 16.35 -12.28 42.24
N VAL A 606 16.02 -12.29 43.53
CA VAL A 606 15.14 -13.30 44.14
C VAL A 606 13.69 -13.13 43.65
N ALA A 607 13.17 -14.16 42.97
CA ALA A 607 11.76 -14.28 42.58
C ALA A 607 10.88 -14.77 43.73
N ALA A 608 11.39 -15.74 44.51
CA ALA A 608 10.68 -16.34 45.63
C ALA A 608 11.63 -16.86 46.70
N GLN A 609 11.18 -16.82 47.96
CA GLN A 609 11.79 -17.56 49.07
C GLN A 609 10.70 -18.18 49.94
N SER A 610 10.95 -19.37 50.48
CA SER A 610 10.04 -20.08 51.37
C SER A 610 10.81 -20.94 52.38
N MET A 611 10.12 -21.31 53.45
CA MET A 611 10.67 -22.14 54.50
C MET A 611 9.59 -23.08 55.07
N THR A 612 9.96 -24.31 55.36
CA THR A 612 9.10 -25.25 56.11
C THR A 612 9.83 -25.77 57.35
N ILE A 613 9.09 -26.09 58.40
CA ILE A 613 9.61 -26.71 59.63
C ILE A 613 8.85 -28.03 59.84
N ASP A 614 9.57 -29.14 59.93
CA ASP A 614 9.04 -30.52 59.86
C ASP A 614 8.06 -30.71 58.67
N GLY A 615 8.37 -30.09 57.52
CA GLY A 615 7.56 -30.12 56.30
C GLY A 615 6.30 -29.24 56.31
N GLN A 616 6.01 -28.52 57.41
CA GLN A 616 4.90 -27.57 57.48
C GLN A 616 5.34 -26.16 57.07
N PRO A 617 4.63 -25.45 56.18
CA PRO A 617 4.96 -24.07 55.79
C PRO A 617 5.06 -23.14 56.99
N TYR A 618 6.14 -22.35 57.04
CA TYR A 618 6.40 -21.39 58.11
C TYR A 618 6.42 -19.95 57.56
N THR A 619 5.67 -19.05 58.20
CA THR A 619 5.65 -17.62 57.85
C THR A 619 6.80 -16.88 58.54
N ASN A 620 7.55 -16.10 57.76
CA ASN A 620 8.75 -15.40 58.23
C ASN A 620 8.48 -14.55 59.49
N GLY A 621 9.35 -14.63 60.51
CA GLY A 621 9.19 -13.92 61.79
C GLY A 621 8.04 -14.38 62.70
N SER A 622 7.22 -15.37 62.30
CA SER A 622 6.13 -15.90 63.14
C SER A 622 6.66 -16.68 64.36
N GLY A 623 5.78 -16.94 65.35
CA GLY A 623 6.19 -17.62 66.57
C GLY A 623 6.09 -19.14 66.46
N TYR A 624 7.22 -19.83 66.27
CA TYR A 624 7.28 -21.29 66.36
C TYR A 624 7.52 -21.71 67.82
N GLU A 625 6.44 -21.93 68.57
CA GLU A 625 6.49 -22.47 69.93
C GLU A 625 7.06 -23.90 69.91
N LEU A 626 8.02 -24.20 70.81
CA LEU A 626 8.61 -25.53 70.90
C LEU A 626 7.72 -26.48 71.71
N ALA A 627 7.36 -26.15 72.95
CA ALA A 627 6.37 -26.79 73.83
C ALA A 627 5.71 -28.08 73.30
N GLY A 628 6.34 -29.23 73.59
CA GLY A 628 5.93 -30.56 73.18
C GLY A 628 6.68 -31.12 71.96
N LYS A 629 7.80 -30.51 71.55
CA LYS A 629 8.51 -30.86 70.30
C LYS A 629 9.94 -31.37 70.52
N LEU A 630 10.21 -32.01 71.65
CA LEU A 630 11.49 -32.68 71.92
C LEU A 630 12.02 -33.51 70.74
N GLY A 631 13.35 -33.60 70.62
CA GLY A 631 14.04 -34.33 69.56
C GLY A 631 14.57 -33.44 68.44
N THR A 632 15.02 -34.04 67.34
CA THR A 632 15.50 -33.31 66.15
C THR A 632 14.33 -32.80 65.33
N ARG A 633 14.44 -31.55 64.86
CA ARG A 633 13.49 -30.83 64.01
C ARG A 633 14.19 -30.38 62.75
N HIS A 634 13.50 -30.40 61.62
CA HIS A 634 14.08 -30.10 60.31
C HIS A 634 13.55 -28.77 59.78
N VAL A 635 14.42 -27.97 59.17
CA VAL A 635 14.10 -26.70 58.52
C VAL A 635 14.55 -26.79 57.06
N MET A 636 13.58 -26.79 56.15
CA MET A 636 13.86 -26.79 54.71
C MET A 636 13.69 -25.37 54.17
N ILE A 637 14.72 -24.85 53.54
CA ILE A 637 14.78 -23.53 52.88
C ILE A 637 14.75 -23.76 51.37
N THR A 638 13.85 -23.07 50.67
CA THR A 638 13.84 -23.02 49.20
C THR A 638 13.89 -21.55 48.77
N ALA A 639 14.81 -21.18 47.88
CA ALA A 639 14.83 -19.87 47.23
C ALA A 639 15.08 -19.99 45.73
N VAL A 640 14.45 -19.11 44.95
CA VAL A 640 14.43 -19.12 43.49
C VAL A 640 14.67 -17.70 42.97
N ASP A 641 15.50 -17.53 41.94
CA ASP A 641 15.74 -16.25 41.27
C ASP A 641 14.80 -16.01 40.05
N LEU A 642 14.92 -14.86 39.37
CA LEU A 642 14.10 -14.57 38.18
C LEU A 642 14.48 -15.43 36.95
N ALA A 643 15.72 -15.92 36.86
CA ALA A 643 16.15 -16.88 35.83
C ALA A 643 15.57 -18.29 36.06
N GLY A 644 15.15 -18.59 37.28
CA GLY A 644 14.67 -19.89 37.76
C GLY A 644 15.78 -20.80 38.31
N ASN A 645 16.96 -20.30 38.69
CA ASN A 645 17.90 -21.10 39.47
C ASN A 645 17.35 -21.24 40.89
N THR A 646 17.55 -22.41 41.50
CA THR A 646 16.92 -22.78 42.77
C THR A 646 17.96 -23.34 43.72
N ILE A 647 17.91 -22.92 44.99
CA ILE A 647 18.61 -23.53 46.11
C ILE A 647 17.59 -24.22 47.03
N GLU A 648 17.87 -25.46 47.42
CA GLU A 648 17.09 -26.21 48.42
C GLU A 648 18.03 -26.77 49.49
N HIS A 649 18.02 -26.19 50.68
CA HIS A 649 18.87 -26.60 51.80
C HIS A 649 18.02 -27.14 52.95
N SER A 650 18.37 -28.33 53.43
CA SER A 650 17.78 -28.96 54.61
C SER A 650 18.73 -28.82 55.80
N LEU A 651 18.29 -28.09 56.82
CA LEU A 651 18.97 -27.87 58.08
C LEU A 651 18.20 -28.57 59.22
N GLN A 652 18.81 -28.65 60.39
CA GLN A 652 18.23 -29.23 61.59
C GLN A 652 18.50 -28.38 62.83
N PHE A 653 17.61 -28.46 63.80
CA PHE A 653 17.86 -28.04 65.17
C PHE A 653 17.37 -29.11 66.14
N LYS A 654 17.85 -29.08 67.38
CA LYS A 654 17.43 -30.01 68.42
C LYS A 654 16.58 -29.26 69.45
N VAL A 655 15.50 -29.89 69.88
CA VAL A 655 14.70 -29.42 71.01
C VAL A 655 15.02 -30.30 72.21
N GLY A 656 15.62 -29.69 73.22
CA GLY A 656 15.93 -30.30 74.50
C GLY A 656 15.09 -29.73 75.64
N THR A 657 15.12 -30.39 76.78
CA THR A 657 14.50 -29.89 78.01
C THR A 657 15.40 -30.17 79.22
N ASP A 658 15.31 -29.31 80.22
CA ASP A 658 15.97 -29.37 81.51
C ASP A 658 15.08 -28.75 82.60
N ILE A 659 15.54 -28.79 83.85
CA ILE A 659 14.74 -28.35 85.01
C ILE A 659 14.30 -26.87 84.88
N ARG A 660 15.10 -26.01 84.24
CA ARG A 660 14.78 -24.58 84.08
C ARG A 660 13.75 -24.37 82.98
N SER A 661 13.85 -25.06 81.85
CA SER A 661 12.81 -25.00 80.81
C SER A 661 11.47 -25.56 81.33
N LEU A 662 11.48 -26.66 82.08
CA LEU A 662 10.26 -27.20 82.70
C LEU A 662 9.57 -26.18 83.62
N VAL A 663 10.32 -25.50 84.49
CA VAL A 663 9.77 -24.44 85.37
C VAL A 663 9.18 -23.29 84.55
N ASN A 664 9.89 -22.80 83.53
CA ASN A 664 9.42 -21.74 82.65
C ASN A 664 8.13 -22.12 81.92
N LEU A 665 8.01 -23.39 81.50
CA LEU A 665 6.84 -23.90 80.81
C LEU A 665 5.62 -24.01 81.74
N ILE A 666 5.81 -24.48 82.98
CA ILE A 666 4.73 -24.52 83.99
C ILE A 666 4.24 -23.10 84.31
N ASN A 667 5.16 -22.14 84.50
CA ASN A 667 4.79 -20.74 84.71
C ASN A 667 3.99 -20.18 83.52
N ARG A 668 4.42 -20.41 82.27
CA ARG A 668 3.66 -20.02 81.08
C ARG A 668 2.25 -20.61 81.06
N TYR A 669 2.10 -21.89 81.40
CA TYR A 669 0.79 -22.53 81.43
C TYR A 669 -0.09 -22.03 82.59
N ILE A 670 0.49 -21.56 83.70
CA ILE A 670 -0.26 -20.85 84.74
C ILE A 670 -0.74 -19.50 84.20
N ASP A 671 0.14 -18.73 83.54
CA ASP A 671 -0.17 -17.41 82.98
C ASP A 671 -1.19 -17.46 81.83
N SER A 672 -1.20 -18.54 81.03
CA SER A 672 -2.21 -18.76 79.97
C SER A 672 -3.55 -19.28 80.50
N GLY A 673 -3.61 -19.77 81.74
CA GLY A 673 -4.77 -20.47 82.30
C GLY A 673 -4.92 -21.93 81.86
N ASP A 674 -3.91 -22.50 81.18
CA ASP A 674 -3.77 -23.94 80.94
C ASP A 674 -3.57 -24.73 82.26
N ILE A 675 -3.05 -24.09 83.30
CA ILE A 675 -2.96 -24.59 84.68
C ILE A 675 -3.67 -23.59 85.61
N LYS A 676 -4.80 -24.01 86.20
CA LYS A 676 -5.63 -23.13 87.05
C LYS A 676 -6.26 -23.88 88.22
N GLY A 677 -6.67 -23.16 89.25
CA GLY A 677 -7.38 -23.72 90.41
C GLY A 677 -6.72 -23.40 91.75
N ALA A 678 -7.31 -23.91 92.84
CA ALA A 678 -6.96 -23.57 94.21
C ALA A 678 -5.53 -23.96 94.62
N LEU A 679 -4.89 -24.91 93.92
CA LEU A 679 -3.54 -25.38 94.23
C LEU A 679 -2.41 -24.64 93.47
N VAL A 680 -2.72 -23.70 92.57
CA VAL A 680 -1.70 -22.95 91.81
C VAL A 680 -0.65 -22.26 92.72
N PRO A 681 -1.00 -21.56 93.82
CA PRO A 681 -0.01 -20.98 94.73
C PRO A 681 0.91 -22.00 95.41
N LEU A 682 0.42 -23.24 95.57
CA LEU A 682 1.20 -24.36 96.12
C LEU A 682 2.09 -25.03 95.08
N ILE A 683 1.85 -24.82 93.78
CA ILE A 683 2.79 -25.18 92.71
C ILE A 683 3.86 -24.09 92.58
N GLN A 684 3.45 -22.82 92.50
CA GLN A 684 4.36 -21.67 92.43
C GLN A 684 5.42 -21.70 93.56
N ASN A 685 5.00 -21.91 94.81
CA ASN A 685 5.91 -22.04 95.96
C ASN A 685 6.94 -23.19 95.83
N LEU A 686 6.67 -24.22 95.03
CA LEU A 686 7.61 -25.31 94.74
C LEU A 686 8.51 -24.97 93.54
N LEU A 687 7.98 -24.30 92.52
CA LEU A 687 8.77 -23.75 91.41
C LEU A 687 9.79 -22.70 91.90
N ASP A 688 9.40 -21.85 92.86
CA ASP A 688 10.28 -20.88 93.52
C ASP A 688 11.48 -21.58 94.17
N LYS A 689 11.22 -22.66 94.94
CA LYS A 689 12.27 -23.46 95.58
C LYS A 689 13.18 -24.17 94.57
N ILE A 690 12.61 -24.74 93.52
CA ILE A 690 13.38 -25.37 92.43
C ILE A 690 14.28 -24.33 91.76
N THR A 691 13.75 -23.13 91.51
CA THR A 691 14.49 -22.00 90.93
C THR A 691 15.63 -21.55 91.85
N GLU A 692 15.35 -21.39 93.15
CA GLU A 692 16.35 -21.04 94.17
C GLU A 692 17.49 -22.06 94.25
N GLN A 693 17.20 -23.37 94.15
CA GLN A 693 18.24 -24.40 94.08
C GLN A 693 19.05 -24.31 92.77
N LEU A 694 18.40 -24.05 91.62
CA LEU A 694 19.07 -23.90 90.34
C LEU A 694 20.01 -22.67 90.30
N ASP A 695 19.60 -21.52 90.84
CA ASP A 695 20.42 -20.31 90.89
C ASP A 695 21.62 -20.43 91.85
N LYS A 696 21.53 -21.33 92.84
CA LYS A 696 22.67 -21.75 93.67
C LYS A 696 23.58 -22.79 93.00
N GLY A 697 23.29 -23.20 91.77
CA GLY A 697 23.98 -24.28 91.05
C GLY A 697 23.67 -25.69 91.56
N LEU A 698 22.71 -25.84 92.48
CA LEU A 698 22.36 -27.09 93.17
C LEU A 698 21.35 -27.92 92.36
N GLY A 699 21.62 -28.16 91.08
CA GLY A 699 20.71 -28.86 90.16
C GLY A 699 20.30 -30.26 90.62
N LYS A 700 21.14 -30.95 91.42
CA LYS A 700 20.78 -32.24 92.04
C LYS A 700 19.75 -32.10 93.16
N GLU A 701 19.77 -31.00 93.91
CA GLU A 701 18.76 -30.72 94.94
C GLU A 701 17.46 -30.21 94.31
N ALA A 702 17.55 -29.41 93.24
CA ALA A 702 16.40 -29.05 92.41
C ALA A 702 15.67 -30.30 91.85
N SER A 703 16.42 -31.29 91.37
CA SER A 703 15.87 -32.55 90.83
C SER A 703 15.07 -33.36 91.87
N LYS A 704 15.49 -33.36 93.14
CA LYS A 704 14.76 -34.07 94.22
C LYS A 704 13.34 -33.55 94.47
N LEU A 705 13.03 -32.33 94.06
CA LEU A 705 11.71 -31.71 94.21
C LEU A 705 10.77 -32.03 93.03
N LEU A 706 11.29 -32.61 91.94
CA LEU A 706 10.50 -32.92 90.74
C LEU A 706 9.42 -34.00 90.92
N PRO A 707 9.61 -35.07 91.73
CA PRO A 707 8.53 -36.01 92.03
C PRO A 707 7.36 -35.33 92.75
N GLU A 708 7.64 -34.45 93.72
CA GLU A 708 6.61 -33.69 94.42
C GLU A 708 5.87 -32.72 93.49
N LEU A 709 6.57 -32.14 92.51
CA LEU A 709 5.97 -31.31 91.46
C LEU A 709 5.04 -32.13 90.56
N LEU A 710 5.42 -33.36 90.19
CA LEU A 710 4.59 -34.27 89.40
C LEU A 710 3.33 -34.70 90.15
N ASP A 711 3.44 -35.02 91.43
CA ASP A 711 2.30 -35.37 92.27
C ASP A 711 1.32 -34.19 92.36
N ARG A 712 1.83 -32.96 92.59
CA ARG A 712 1.04 -31.72 92.64
C ARG A 712 0.34 -31.42 91.31
N LEU A 713 0.97 -31.69 90.17
CA LEU A 713 0.38 -31.56 88.82
C LEU A 713 -0.66 -32.65 88.48
N ASN A 714 -0.78 -33.72 89.27
CA ASN A 714 -1.72 -34.82 89.05
C ASN A 714 -2.85 -34.92 90.09
N VAL A 715 -3.02 -33.92 90.96
CA VAL A 715 -4.12 -33.87 91.94
C VAL A 715 -5.49 -33.82 91.26
N HIS A 716 -6.52 -34.34 91.93
CA HIS A 716 -7.89 -34.43 91.43
C HIS A 716 -8.40 -33.10 90.79
N PRO A 717 -9.06 -33.14 89.62
CA PRO A 717 -9.51 -31.96 88.84
C PRO A 717 -10.57 -31.05 89.49
N LYS A 718 -10.81 -31.17 90.80
CA LYS A 718 -11.61 -30.21 91.59
C LYS A 718 -10.73 -29.19 92.33
N LEU A 719 -9.42 -29.39 92.35
CA LEU A 719 -8.45 -28.58 93.10
C LEU A 719 -7.38 -27.96 92.18
N LEU A 720 -7.05 -28.63 91.09
CA LEU A 720 -6.20 -28.15 90.00
C LEU A 720 -6.74 -28.67 88.66
N GLU A 721 -6.98 -27.78 87.71
CA GLU A 721 -7.27 -28.12 86.32
C GLU A 721 -6.02 -27.86 85.49
N VAL A 722 -5.55 -28.88 84.76
CA VAL A 722 -4.42 -28.81 83.81
C VAL A 722 -4.95 -29.26 82.46
N SER A 723 -4.74 -28.46 81.40
CA SER A 723 -5.19 -28.81 80.06
C SER A 723 -4.48 -30.07 79.55
N ASP A 724 -5.18 -30.90 78.75
CA ASP A 724 -4.59 -32.14 78.22
C ASP A 724 -3.30 -31.88 77.42
N ARG A 725 -3.21 -30.72 76.76
CA ARG A 725 -1.99 -30.23 76.11
C ARG A 725 -0.86 -30.04 77.13
N ALA A 726 -1.05 -29.16 78.11
CA ALA A 726 -0.02 -28.87 79.11
C ALA A 726 0.38 -30.13 79.88
N LYS A 727 -0.59 -30.97 80.27
CA LYS A 727 -0.34 -32.23 80.95
C LYS A 727 0.53 -33.19 80.13
N THR A 728 0.25 -33.32 78.83
CA THR A 728 1.02 -34.18 77.93
C THR A 728 2.46 -33.70 77.83
N VAL A 729 2.68 -32.41 77.53
CA VAL A 729 4.03 -31.84 77.38
C VAL A 729 4.82 -31.96 78.68
N LEU A 730 4.27 -31.50 79.81
CA LEU A 730 4.96 -31.51 81.11
C LEU A 730 5.31 -32.94 81.59
N THR A 731 4.49 -33.93 81.27
CA THR A 731 4.78 -35.33 81.58
C THR A 731 5.94 -35.87 80.73
N THR A 732 5.93 -35.58 79.42
CA THR A 732 7.00 -35.97 78.49
C THR A 732 8.32 -35.29 78.85
N ASP A 733 8.29 -33.99 79.14
CA ASP A 733 9.47 -33.22 79.53
C ASP A 733 10.08 -33.71 80.82
N LEU A 734 9.26 -33.94 81.85
CA LEU A 734 9.76 -34.46 83.12
C LEU A 734 10.37 -35.86 82.96
N GLN A 735 9.77 -36.74 82.16
CA GLN A 735 10.37 -38.05 81.86
C GLN A 735 11.72 -37.90 81.14
N ALA A 736 11.82 -36.97 80.18
CA ALA A 736 13.07 -36.65 79.47
C ALA A 736 14.13 -35.96 80.35
N ILE A 737 13.75 -35.39 81.50
CA ILE A 737 14.65 -34.83 82.52
C ILE A 737 15.12 -35.92 83.49
N LEU A 738 14.20 -36.78 83.97
CA LEU A 738 14.51 -37.86 84.92
C LEU A 738 15.27 -39.03 84.29
N ALA A 739 15.34 -39.10 82.96
CA ALA A 739 16.11 -40.07 82.20
C ALA A 739 17.57 -39.63 81.89
N LYS A 740 18.06 -38.55 82.51
CA LYS A 740 19.41 -37.97 82.33
C LYS A 740 20.22 -37.94 83.63
#